data_AF-A0A7C5C1S9-F1
#
_entry.id   AF-A0A7C5C1S9-F1
#
_cell.length_a   1.000
_cell.length_b   1.000
_cell.length_c   1.000
_cell.angle_alpha   90.00
_cell.angle_beta   90.00
_cell.angle_gamma   90.00
#
_symmetry.space_group_name_H-M   'P 1'
#
loop_
_entity.id
_entity.type
_entity.pdbx_description
1 polymer ?
#
loop_
_entity_poly.entity_id
_entity_poly.type
_entity_poly.pdbx_seq_one_letter_code
_entity_poly.pdbx_strand_id
1 'polypeptide(L)'
;NMDVLDGGRILQIRNVYGTLRLSIGGGLPQGINGFPSFMNGAPILEGRSETMAPSPDGRWLLIVEPVTAAYGNLSLVSIATGERTLIAKNVERPGVVFPACWSPDSRVFVYSRGGKLYYRPVTSEAIVVDERYRLIGEGRREQVVWGAGGDFFYIRGSTVYRVRSSELFARALYADFLEIGLVAGKIPFEFDPNFDSFWVAPDGRSLLLAKGGRNLFYYPLGIDDYGSDFQSSLPYLLLPRSCVGVRVLWSPSGILTIFAELPPSEKKTTLLYRLDLSGDQVPQKFTSLDDPLGSGAALSPDGNRALVWGSKGAALYDYINWKVVATLDKRPTIAARWIGNEEFVVADDATIEKVSISGKRDLICLSQAEKYGFEEKTGLVVAYSGDAWYTTDGNRPWTRIKEPKIRRTSTVSSNYRVYLEDQSSGIYTNLPMVRNLSGIQTTALILRNGSSYDPIPSLEKDPLGPSDPFNHGKRTGRREVALSFDLMDDAEGLPGVLKTLDQFKVRATFFLNGEFIRRHPEAARELSLTNQEIGSLFFAPIDVSDSRYRIDDDFIRRGLARNEDEYFQATSHELSLLWHAPYYSLAPQIQRAALQAGYQTVGRDMDPLDWVSSQDALRGGLPYRSASDMVDWIMEKKQCGSIIPIRLGIPNGGRQDYLFSRLDVLLDALLRRGYSVVPVSVLMEHAK
;
A
#
# COMPACT_ATOMS: atom_id res chain seq x y z
N ASN A 1 0.82 -9.02 6.98
CA ASN A 1 0.49 -9.79 5.75
C ASN A 1 0.71 -11.28 5.98
N MET A 2 -0.10 -12.12 5.34
CA MET A 2 -0.08 -13.58 5.50
C MET A 2 -0.23 -14.27 4.14
N ASP A 3 0.74 -15.10 3.79
CA ASP A 3 0.78 -15.88 2.55
C ASP A 3 0.78 -17.38 2.87
N VAL A 4 0.11 -18.18 2.05
CA VAL A 4 0.12 -19.65 2.12
C VAL A 4 0.97 -20.16 0.97
N LEU A 5 1.96 -20.99 1.27
CA LEU A 5 2.97 -21.48 0.34
C LEU A 5 3.02 -23.01 0.37
N ASP A 6 3.71 -23.57 -0.63
CA ASP A 6 4.01 -25.01 -0.71
C ASP A 6 2.73 -25.88 -0.63
N GLY A 7 1.70 -25.47 -1.39
CA GLY A 7 0.43 -26.18 -1.46
C GLY A 7 -0.34 -26.23 -0.14
N GLY A 8 -0.16 -25.26 0.75
CA GLY A 8 -0.87 -25.24 2.04
C GLY A 8 -0.07 -25.79 3.21
N ARG A 9 1.23 -26.07 3.05
CA ARG A 9 2.07 -26.61 4.13
C ARG A 9 2.78 -25.54 4.95
N ILE A 10 3.05 -24.38 4.35
CA ILE A 10 3.83 -23.30 4.97
C ILE A 10 2.97 -22.05 5.05
N LEU A 11 2.94 -21.44 6.24
CA LEU A 11 2.46 -20.09 6.44
C LEU A 11 3.65 -19.14 6.46
N GLN A 12 3.57 -18.05 5.71
CA GLN A 12 4.53 -16.95 5.77
C GLN A 12 3.84 -15.71 6.33
N ILE A 13 4.39 -15.16 7.42
CA ILE A 13 3.90 -13.97 8.09
C ILE A 13 4.91 -12.85 7.90
N ARG A 14 4.41 -11.66 7.56
CA ARG A 14 5.19 -10.45 7.34
C ARG A 14 4.66 -9.30 8.17
N ASN A 15 5.52 -8.72 9.00
CA ASN A 15 5.25 -7.55 9.83
C ASN A 15 6.52 -6.69 10.03
N VAL A 16 6.49 -5.74 10.95
CA VAL A 16 7.63 -4.85 11.28
C VAL A 16 8.81 -5.57 11.93
N TYR A 17 8.60 -6.77 12.48
CA TYR A 17 9.65 -7.63 13.04
C TYR A 17 10.34 -8.51 11.99
N GLY A 18 9.88 -8.44 10.73
CA GLY A 18 10.48 -9.13 9.60
C GLY A 18 9.53 -10.16 8.97
N THR A 19 10.13 -11.12 8.27
CA THR A 19 9.43 -12.20 7.60
C THR A 19 9.72 -13.53 8.27
N LEU A 20 8.67 -14.19 8.72
CA LEU A 20 8.72 -15.44 9.45
C LEU A 20 7.94 -16.52 8.70
N ARG A 21 8.41 -17.76 8.81
CA ARG A 21 7.71 -18.95 8.30
C ARG A 21 7.43 -19.93 9.41
N LEU A 22 6.31 -20.63 9.29
CA LEU A 22 5.90 -21.68 10.20
C LEU A 22 5.15 -22.77 9.44
N SER A 23 5.26 -23.99 9.95
CA SER A 23 4.48 -25.12 9.45
C SER A 23 3.03 -24.98 9.87
N ILE A 24 2.11 -25.36 8.98
CA ILE A 24 0.68 -25.47 9.30
C ILE A 24 0.40 -26.57 10.34
N GLY A 25 1.31 -27.55 10.48
CA GLY A 25 1.27 -28.53 11.56
C GLY A 25 1.58 -27.97 12.95
N GLY A 26 1.84 -26.67 13.07
CA GLY A 26 2.26 -26.00 14.29
C GLY A 26 3.78 -25.88 14.41
N GLY A 27 4.20 -25.08 15.39
CA GLY A 27 5.61 -24.80 15.64
C GLY A 27 5.84 -23.32 15.95
N LEU A 28 7.05 -23.00 16.39
CA LEU A 28 7.41 -21.60 16.61
C LEU A 28 7.84 -20.95 15.28
N PRO A 29 7.43 -19.70 15.01
CA PRO A 29 7.86 -18.97 13.83
C PRO A 29 9.38 -18.92 13.70
N GLN A 30 9.88 -19.14 12.48
CA GLN A 30 11.31 -19.12 12.17
C GLN A 30 11.62 -18.02 11.17
N GLY A 31 12.75 -17.34 11.36
CA GLY A 31 13.28 -16.40 10.37
C GLY A 31 13.67 -17.11 9.08
N ILE A 32 13.54 -16.41 7.95
CA ILE A 32 14.04 -16.92 6.67
C ILE A 32 15.56 -16.78 6.64
N ASN A 33 16.28 -17.86 6.31
CA ASN A 33 17.73 -17.82 6.19
C ASN A 33 18.18 -16.78 5.16
N GLY A 34 19.21 -16.01 5.51
CA GLY A 34 19.71 -14.92 4.68
C GLY A 34 18.80 -13.69 4.63
N PHE A 35 17.63 -13.65 5.26
CA PHE A 35 16.75 -12.49 5.25
C PHE A 35 16.73 -11.77 6.62
N PRO A 36 16.73 -10.42 6.66
CA PRO A 36 16.65 -9.68 7.92
C PRO A 36 15.37 -9.99 8.70
N SER A 37 15.52 -10.35 9.97
CA SER A 37 14.41 -10.47 10.92
C SER A 37 14.89 -10.08 12.31
N PHE A 38 13.97 -9.61 13.15
CA PHE A 38 14.27 -9.25 14.54
C PHE A 38 14.87 -10.42 15.32
N MET A 39 14.40 -11.64 15.04
CA MET A 39 14.95 -12.88 15.62
C MET A 39 16.41 -13.13 15.25
N ASN A 40 16.85 -12.63 14.09
CA ASN A 40 18.22 -12.75 13.59
C ASN A 40 19.04 -11.48 13.88
N GLY A 41 18.56 -10.59 14.76
CA GLY A 41 19.27 -9.37 15.18
C GLY A 41 19.10 -8.16 14.25
N ALA A 42 18.16 -8.20 13.29
CA ALA A 42 17.80 -7.02 12.52
C ALA A 42 16.98 -6.03 13.37
N PRO A 43 17.04 -4.71 13.10
CA PRO A 43 16.19 -3.75 13.79
C PRO A 43 14.70 -3.96 13.43
N ILE A 44 13.81 -3.50 14.30
CA ILE A 44 12.40 -3.34 13.94
C ILE A 44 12.31 -2.27 12.85
N LEU A 45 11.61 -2.56 11.76
CA LEU A 45 11.44 -1.61 10.66
C LEU A 45 10.45 -0.50 11.06
N GLU A 46 10.84 0.75 10.84
CA GLU A 46 9.92 1.88 10.87
C GLU A 46 9.19 2.03 9.53
N GLY A 47 7.95 2.51 9.59
CA GLY A 47 7.07 2.57 8.42
C GLY A 47 6.50 1.20 8.06
N ARG A 48 6.64 0.80 6.79
CA ARG A 48 6.04 -0.44 6.27
C ARG A 48 7.06 -1.57 6.20
N SER A 49 6.55 -2.79 6.41
CA SER A 49 7.28 -4.01 6.07
C SER A 49 7.61 -4.02 4.58
N GLU A 50 8.84 -4.39 4.22
CA GLU A 50 9.24 -4.49 2.82
C GLU A 50 8.34 -5.50 2.08
N THR A 51 7.75 -5.05 0.98
CA THR A 51 7.00 -5.92 0.09
C THR A 51 7.94 -6.85 -0.65
N MET A 52 7.45 -8.06 -0.90
CA MET A 52 8.19 -9.15 -1.52
C MET A 52 7.20 -10.10 -2.21
N ALA A 53 7.69 -10.88 -3.16
CA ALA A 53 6.91 -11.89 -3.84
C ALA A 53 7.54 -13.28 -3.62
N PRO A 54 6.99 -14.09 -2.69
CA PRO A 54 7.40 -15.49 -2.56
C PRO A 54 6.91 -16.30 -3.77
N SER A 55 7.69 -17.29 -4.20
CA SER A 55 7.19 -18.26 -5.17
C SER A 55 6.08 -19.12 -4.54
N PRO A 56 5.07 -19.56 -5.31
CA PRO A 56 4.01 -20.44 -4.80
C PRO A 56 4.50 -21.70 -4.08
N ASP A 57 5.59 -22.31 -4.56
CA ASP A 57 6.23 -23.47 -3.92
C ASP A 57 7.05 -23.12 -2.66
N GLY A 58 7.18 -21.84 -2.33
CA GLY A 58 7.91 -21.33 -1.19
C GLY A 58 9.43 -21.44 -1.29
N ARG A 59 10.02 -21.94 -2.38
CA ARG A 59 11.48 -22.15 -2.49
C ARG A 59 12.26 -20.87 -2.77
N TRP A 60 11.60 -19.86 -3.33
CA TRP A 60 12.21 -18.62 -3.77
C TRP A 60 11.51 -17.40 -3.21
N LEU A 61 12.25 -16.30 -3.11
CA LEU A 61 11.72 -15.01 -2.71
C LEU A 61 12.30 -13.90 -3.59
N LEU A 62 11.43 -13.11 -4.21
CA LEU A 62 11.82 -11.86 -4.86
C LEU A 62 11.72 -10.70 -3.89
N ILE A 63 12.78 -9.91 -3.82
CA ILE A 63 12.88 -8.71 -2.98
C ILE A 63 13.46 -7.55 -3.79
N VAL A 64 13.09 -6.32 -3.43
CA VAL A 64 13.75 -5.12 -3.97
C VAL A 64 14.60 -4.53 -2.85
N GLU A 65 15.91 -4.70 -2.95
CA GLU A 65 16.89 -4.20 -1.98
C GLU A 65 17.08 -2.69 -2.21
N PRO A 66 16.74 -1.82 -1.23
CA PRO A 66 16.79 -0.37 -1.42
C PRO A 66 18.19 0.13 -1.82
N VAL A 67 18.24 1.01 -2.82
CA VAL A 67 19.45 1.76 -3.22
C VAL A 67 19.23 3.25 -2.99
N THR A 68 18.05 3.76 -3.36
CA THR A 68 17.55 5.10 -3.05
C THR A 68 16.22 5.01 -2.31
N ALA A 69 15.54 6.14 -2.09
CA ALA A 69 14.23 6.14 -1.44
C ALA A 69 13.17 5.49 -2.34
N ALA A 70 13.29 5.65 -3.66
CA ALA A 70 12.33 5.21 -4.65
C ALA A 70 12.81 4.06 -5.56
N TYR A 71 14.10 3.71 -5.55
CA TYR A 71 14.65 2.62 -6.38
C TYR A 71 15.52 1.64 -5.60
N GLY A 72 15.66 0.44 -6.16
CA GLY A 72 16.45 -0.63 -5.59
C GLY A 72 16.91 -1.67 -6.62
N ASN A 73 17.53 -2.72 -6.09
CA ASN A 73 17.96 -3.89 -6.84
C ASN A 73 16.94 -5.02 -6.65
N LEU A 74 16.34 -5.49 -7.74
CA LEU A 74 15.52 -6.70 -7.70
C LEU A 74 16.44 -7.91 -7.60
N SER A 75 16.29 -8.66 -6.51
CA SER A 75 17.09 -9.84 -6.18
C SER A 75 16.19 -11.06 -5.98
N LEU A 76 16.63 -12.20 -6.50
CA LEU A 76 16.05 -13.53 -6.26
C LEU A 76 16.83 -14.21 -5.14
N VAL A 77 16.14 -14.62 -4.08
CA VAL A 77 16.72 -15.29 -2.93
C VAL A 77 16.29 -16.76 -2.90
N SER A 78 17.27 -17.66 -2.85
CA SER A 78 17.06 -19.07 -2.55
C SER A 78 16.81 -19.25 -1.07
N ILE A 79 15.65 -19.80 -0.68
CA ILE A 79 15.34 -20.00 0.74
C ILE A 79 16.22 -21.10 1.35
N ALA A 80 16.57 -22.12 0.57
CA ALA A 80 17.36 -23.25 1.04
C ALA A 80 18.82 -22.84 1.37
N THR A 81 19.43 -22.03 0.50
CA THR A 81 20.86 -21.66 0.63
C THR A 81 21.07 -20.26 1.19
N GLY A 82 20.05 -19.38 1.15
CA GLY A 82 20.20 -17.95 1.42
C GLY A 82 20.93 -17.17 0.32
N GLU A 83 21.27 -17.84 -0.79
CA GLU A 83 21.97 -17.25 -1.92
C GLU A 83 21.12 -16.18 -2.60
N ARG A 84 21.76 -15.08 -3.00
CA ARG A 84 21.13 -13.95 -3.68
C ARG A 84 21.62 -13.85 -5.12
N THR A 85 20.69 -13.78 -6.04
CA THR A 85 20.97 -13.51 -7.46
C THR A 85 20.37 -12.16 -7.84
N LEU A 86 21.21 -11.22 -8.26
CA LEU A 86 20.76 -9.95 -8.82
C LEU A 86 20.02 -10.20 -10.14
N ILE A 87 18.77 -9.74 -10.23
CA ILE A 87 17.94 -9.86 -11.43
C ILE A 87 18.01 -8.57 -12.25
N ALA A 88 17.82 -7.43 -11.61
CA ALA A 88 17.83 -6.13 -12.27
C ALA A 88 18.20 -5.02 -11.28
N LYS A 89 18.97 -4.03 -11.74
CA LYS A 89 19.22 -2.78 -11.01
C LYS A 89 18.19 -1.72 -11.38
N ASN A 90 18.06 -0.70 -10.54
CA ASN A 90 17.19 0.46 -10.79
C ASN A 90 15.72 0.07 -11.03
N VAL A 91 15.22 -0.85 -10.23
CA VAL A 91 13.81 -1.22 -10.20
C VAL A 91 13.12 -0.33 -9.17
N GLU A 92 11.96 0.21 -9.52
CA GLU A 92 11.18 1.03 -8.58
C GLU A 92 10.90 0.24 -7.31
N ARG A 93 11.12 0.87 -6.16
CA ARG A 93 10.74 0.30 -4.88
C ARG A 93 9.24 0.08 -4.88
N PRO A 94 8.78 -1.12 -4.50
CA PRO A 94 7.37 -1.46 -4.53
C PRO A 94 6.55 -0.53 -3.63
N GLY A 95 5.45 -0.02 -4.17
CA GLY A 95 4.36 0.56 -3.38
C GLY A 95 3.44 -0.55 -2.88
N VAL A 96 2.13 -0.36 -2.96
CA VAL A 96 1.13 -1.43 -2.68
C VAL A 96 1.37 -2.67 -3.55
N VAL A 97 1.84 -2.46 -4.78
CA VAL A 97 2.09 -3.49 -5.78
C VAL A 97 3.58 -3.82 -5.87
N PHE A 98 3.91 -5.11 -5.81
CA PHE A 98 5.28 -5.58 -6.08
C PHE A 98 5.57 -5.56 -7.58
N PRO A 99 6.75 -5.10 -8.05
CA PRO A 99 7.05 -4.95 -9.48
C PRO A 99 7.30 -6.28 -10.19
N ALA A 100 7.00 -7.42 -9.56
CA ALA A 100 7.10 -8.73 -10.18
C ALA A 100 5.95 -9.66 -9.75
N CYS A 101 5.65 -10.65 -10.57
CA CYS A 101 4.64 -11.67 -10.28
C CYS A 101 5.07 -13.05 -10.80
N TRP A 102 4.85 -14.06 -9.96
CA TRP A 102 5.21 -15.44 -10.24
C TRP A 102 4.13 -16.15 -11.06
N SER A 103 4.58 -17.01 -11.96
CA SER A 103 3.75 -18.09 -12.51
C SER A 103 3.25 -19.02 -11.40
N PRO A 104 2.06 -19.61 -11.53
CA PRO A 104 1.49 -20.51 -10.53
C PRO A 104 2.37 -21.72 -10.18
N ASP A 105 3.19 -22.18 -11.14
CA ASP A 105 4.09 -23.33 -10.98
C ASP A 105 5.50 -22.97 -10.49
N SER A 106 5.74 -21.69 -10.17
CA SER A 106 7.03 -21.17 -9.68
C SER A 106 8.21 -21.25 -10.67
N ARG A 107 7.98 -21.56 -11.95
CA ARG A 107 9.08 -21.73 -12.93
C ARG A 107 9.53 -20.43 -13.60
N VAL A 108 8.64 -19.46 -13.71
CA VAL A 108 8.89 -18.17 -14.36
C VAL A 108 8.29 -17.04 -13.53
N PHE A 109 8.87 -15.85 -13.58
CA PHE A 109 8.21 -14.63 -13.13
C PHE A 109 8.33 -13.52 -14.19
N VAL A 110 7.37 -12.60 -14.17
CA VAL A 110 7.41 -11.36 -14.96
C VAL A 110 7.69 -10.20 -14.02
N TYR A 111 8.53 -9.25 -14.43
CA TYR A 111 8.87 -8.05 -13.68
C TYR A 111 8.89 -6.79 -14.54
N SER A 112 8.65 -5.64 -13.93
CA SER A 112 8.70 -4.33 -14.57
C SER A 112 9.97 -3.55 -14.18
N ARG A 113 10.59 -2.87 -15.15
CA ARG A 113 11.68 -1.92 -14.91
C ARG A 113 11.66 -0.82 -15.98
N GLY A 114 11.66 0.44 -15.57
CA GLY A 114 11.79 1.58 -16.48
C GLY A 114 10.69 1.62 -17.55
N GLY A 115 9.44 1.37 -17.14
CA GLY A 115 8.28 1.32 -18.05
C GLY A 115 8.24 0.13 -18.99
N LYS A 116 9.07 -0.91 -18.77
CA LYS A 116 9.12 -2.12 -19.60
C LYS A 116 8.91 -3.38 -18.79
N LEU A 117 8.30 -4.38 -19.40
CA LEU A 117 8.06 -5.71 -18.84
C LEU A 117 9.06 -6.72 -19.37
N TYR A 118 9.57 -7.56 -18.47
CA TYR A 118 10.54 -8.61 -18.75
C TYR A 118 10.08 -9.90 -18.07
N TYR A 119 10.46 -11.06 -18.62
CA TYR A 119 10.28 -12.34 -17.93
C TYR A 119 11.62 -12.95 -17.49
N ARG A 120 11.60 -13.83 -16.50
CA ARG A 120 12.77 -14.56 -16.02
C ARG A 120 12.39 -15.99 -15.62
N PRO A 121 12.93 -17.00 -16.31
CA PRO A 121 12.87 -18.38 -15.86
C PRO A 121 13.77 -18.61 -14.64
N VAL A 122 13.36 -19.51 -13.76
CA VAL A 122 14.13 -19.99 -12.62
C VAL A 122 14.56 -21.43 -12.92
N THR A 123 15.75 -21.57 -13.50
CA THR A 123 16.34 -22.85 -13.90
C THR A 123 17.63 -23.10 -13.14
N SER A 124 17.94 -24.36 -12.86
CA SER A 124 19.22 -24.81 -12.30
C SER A 124 20.34 -24.86 -13.35
N GLU A 125 20.01 -24.79 -14.63
CA GLU A 125 20.96 -24.90 -15.75
C GLU A 125 21.36 -23.51 -16.27
N ALA A 126 22.66 -23.34 -16.52
CA ALA A 126 23.40 -22.09 -16.47
C ALA A 126 23.18 -21.09 -17.63
N ILE A 127 22.33 -21.37 -18.62
CA ILE A 127 22.13 -20.47 -19.76
C ILE A 127 20.91 -19.59 -19.52
N VAL A 128 21.18 -18.43 -18.95
CA VAL A 128 20.23 -17.34 -18.84
C VAL A 128 20.42 -16.43 -20.04
N VAL A 129 19.39 -16.31 -20.87
CA VAL A 129 19.41 -15.34 -21.97
C VAL A 129 19.52 -13.92 -21.39
N ASP A 130 20.35 -13.08 -22.01
CA ASP A 130 20.50 -11.67 -21.65
C ASP A 130 19.15 -10.96 -21.55
N GLU A 131 19.03 -10.04 -20.59
CA GLU A 131 17.79 -9.30 -20.31
C GLU A 131 17.20 -8.61 -21.54
N ARG A 132 18.03 -8.11 -22.45
CA ARG A 132 17.54 -7.40 -23.65
C ARG A 132 16.65 -8.28 -24.54
N TYR A 133 16.88 -9.60 -24.53
CA TYR A 133 16.10 -10.57 -25.30
C TYR A 133 14.91 -11.14 -24.51
N ARG A 134 14.75 -10.74 -23.25
CA ARG A 134 13.65 -11.15 -22.37
C ARG A 134 12.55 -10.09 -22.26
N LEU A 135 12.62 -9.06 -23.10
CA LEU A 135 11.63 -7.99 -23.17
C LEU A 135 10.28 -8.54 -23.67
N ILE A 136 9.21 -8.26 -22.94
CA ILE A 136 7.82 -8.52 -23.35
C ILE A 136 7.28 -7.33 -24.14
N GLY A 137 7.52 -6.11 -23.65
CA GLY A 137 7.03 -4.88 -24.24
C GLY A 137 7.02 -3.73 -23.24
N GLU A 138 6.47 -2.58 -23.65
CA GLU A 138 6.24 -1.44 -22.77
C GLU A 138 5.11 -1.77 -21.78
N GLY A 139 5.31 -1.47 -20.50
CA GLY A 139 4.29 -1.56 -19.49
C GLY A 139 4.80 -1.67 -18.06
N ARG A 140 3.84 -1.71 -17.14
CA ARG A 140 4.04 -1.95 -15.70
C ARG A 140 3.38 -3.25 -15.27
N ARG A 141 3.68 -3.69 -14.05
CA ARG A 141 3.19 -4.98 -13.53
C ARG A 141 1.66 -5.06 -13.50
N GLU A 142 0.96 -3.94 -13.36
CA GLU A 142 -0.51 -3.83 -13.37
C GLU A 142 -1.13 -4.33 -14.69
N GLN A 143 -0.36 -4.37 -15.78
CA GLN A 143 -0.81 -4.88 -17.08
C GLN A 143 -0.68 -6.40 -17.22
N VAL A 144 -0.20 -7.12 -16.19
CA VAL A 144 0.08 -8.56 -16.27
C VAL A 144 -0.69 -9.35 -15.21
N VAL A 145 -1.43 -10.37 -15.66
CA VAL A 145 -2.13 -11.33 -14.78
C VAL A 145 -1.83 -12.75 -15.22
N TRP A 146 -1.38 -13.60 -14.30
CA TRP A 146 -1.25 -15.04 -14.55
C TRP A 146 -2.60 -15.73 -14.45
N GLY A 147 -2.94 -16.52 -15.47
CA GLY A 147 -4.08 -17.44 -15.44
C GLY A 147 -3.74 -18.76 -14.74
N ALA A 148 -4.77 -19.50 -14.32
CA ALA A 148 -4.60 -20.76 -13.59
C ALA A 148 -3.84 -21.84 -14.39
N GLY A 149 -3.95 -21.81 -15.73
CA GLY A 149 -3.27 -22.75 -16.63
C GLY A 149 -1.77 -22.48 -16.84
N GLY A 150 -1.19 -21.47 -16.20
CA GLY A 150 0.24 -21.13 -16.37
C GLY A 150 0.56 -20.24 -17.58
N ASP A 151 -0.48 -19.76 -18.28
CA ASP A 151 -0.39 -18.66 -19.24
C ASP A 151 -0.48 -17.33 -18.49
N PHE A 152 0.09 -16.25 -19.02
CA PHE A 152 -0.22 -14.90 -18.55
C PHE A 152 -0.90 -14.08 -19.63
N PHE A 153 -1.69 -13.13 -19.16
CA PHE A 153 -2.40 -12.16 -19.97
C PHE A 153 -1.74 -10.81 -19.78
N TYR A 154 -1.51 -10.12 -20.89
CA TYR A 154 -0.85 -8.82 -20.94
C TYR A 154 -1.66 -7.86 -21.80
N ILE A 155 -1.95 -6.66 -21.29
CA ILE A 155 -2.70 -5.64 -22.03
C ILE A 155 -1.76 -4.54 -22.52
N ARG A 156 -1.76 -4.26 -23.83
CA ARG A 156 -1.01 -3.15 -24.45
C ARG A 156 -1.97 -2.28 -25.24
N GLY A 157 -2.09 -1.01 -24.85
CA GLY A 157 -3.14 -0.14 -25.39
C GLY A 157 -4.51 -0.73 -25.09
N SER A 158 -5.25 -1.13 -26.12
CA SER A 158 -6.52 -1.84 -26.02
C SER A 158 -6.43 -3.34 -26.31
N THR A 159 -5.27 -3.86 -26.70
CA THR A 159 -5.14 -5.27 -27.11
C THR A 159 -4.75 -6.14 -25.94
N VAL A 160 -5.48 -7.24 -25.75
CA VAL A 160 -5.20 -8.29 -24.77
C VAL A 160 -4.42 -9.40 -25.45
N TYR A 161 -3.24 -9.69 -24.93
CA TYR A 161 -2.38 -10.79 -25.38
C TYR A 161 -2.42 -11.93 -24.38
N ARG A 162 -2.49 -13.17 -24.86
CA ARG A 162 -2.28 -14.39 -24.09
C ARG A 162 -0.93 -14.99 -24.45
N VAL A 163 -0.10 -15.22 -23.44
CA VAL A 163 1.28 -15.70 -23.60
C VAL A 163 1.46 -17.00 -22.83
N ARG A 164 1.87 -18.07 -23.54
CA ARG A 164 2.22 -19.34 -22.91
C ARG A 164 3.62 -19.27 -22.35
N SER A 165 3.81 -19.68 -21.09
CA SER A 165 5.13 -19.68 -20.44
C SER A 165 6.17 -20.54 -21.17
N SER A 166 5.73 -21.64 -21.80
CA SER A 166 6.59 -22.53 -22.60
C SER A 166 7.14 -21.89 -23.88
N GLU A 167 6.47 -20.87 -24.42
CA GLU A 167 6.90 -20.19 -25.66
C GLU A 167 7.96 -19.12 -25.41
N LEU A 168 8.12 -18.67 -24.16
CA LEU A 168 8.98 -17.55 -23.81
C LEU A 168 10.44 -17.80 -24.22
N PHE A 169 10.98 -18.98 -23.95
CA PHE A 169 12.38 -19.29 -24.28
C PHE A 169 12.64 -19.30 -25.79
N ALA A 170 11.79 -19.96 -26.56
CA ALA A 170 11.94 -20.04 -28.01
C ALA A 170 11.81 -18.65 -28.68
N ARG A 171 10.93 -17.79 -28.15
CA ARG A 171 10.72 -16.44 -28.69
C ARG A 171 11.86 -15.47 -28.40
N ALA A 172 12.60 -15.63 -27.31
CA ALA A 172 13.80 -14.80 -27.07
C ALA A 172 14.85 -14.91 -28.18
N LEU A 173 14.90 -16.03 -28.91
CA LEU A 173 15.80 -16.22 -30.04
C LEU A 173 15.41 -15.35 -31.26
N TYR A 174 14.20 -14.80 -31.27
CA TYR A 174 13.59 -14.07 -32.39
C TYR A 174 12.98 -12.71 -31.97
N ALA A 175 13.42 -12.16 -30.84
CA ALA A 175 12.81 -11.01 -30.18
C ALA A 175 12.77 -9.73 -31.04
N ASP A 176 13.62 -9.61 -32.06
CA ASP A 176 13.72 -8.41 -32.90
C ASP A 176 12.60 -8.28 -33.94
N PHE A 177 11.81 -9.33 -34.19
CA PHE A 177 10.77 -9.30 -35.25
C PHE A 177 9.47 -10.04 -34.95
N LEU A 178 9.37 -10.79 -33.84
CA LEU A 178 8.12 -11.45 -33.43
C LEU A 178 7.55 -10.81 -32.16
N GLU A 179 6.30 -10.35 -32.20
CA GLU A 179 5.57 -9.95 -30.99
C GLU A 179 5.34 -11.16 -30.07
N ILE A 180 5.32 -10.93 -28.76
CA ILE A 180 5.09 -11.97 -27.75
C ILE A 180 3.59 -12.15 -27.50
N GLY A 181 3.14 -13.41 -27.60
CA GLY A 181 1.76 -13.80 -27.33
C GLY A 181 0.89 -13.86 -28.57
N LEU A 182 -0.33 -14.36 -28.35
CA LEU A 182 -1.42 -14.34 -29.32
C LEU A 182 -2.44 -13.31 -28.88
N VAL A 183 -3.04 -12.59 -29.83
CA VAL A 183 -4.16 -11.70 -29.53
C VAL A 183 -5.33 -12.54 -29.00
N ALA A 184 -5.73 -12.27 -27.76
CA ALA A 184 -6.84 -12.92 -27.08
C ALA A 184 -8.12 -12.08 -27.11
N GLY A 185 -8.01 -10.78 -27.37
CA GLY A 185 -9.16 -9.90 -27.49
C GLY A 185 -8.75 -8.43 -27.56
N LYS A 186 -9.73 -7.54 -27.72
CA LYS A 186 -9.53 -6.10 -27.76
C LYS A 186 -10.54 -5.40 -26.86
N ILE A 187 -10.08 -4.82 -25.75
CA ILE A 187 -10.95 -4.08 -24.84
C ILE A 187 -11.37 -2.74 -25.46
N PRO A 188 -12.52 -2.16 -25.05
CA PRO A 188 -13.07 -0.96 -25.68
C PRO A 188 -12.29 0.34 -25.38
N PHE A 189 -11.31 0.31 -24.46
CA PHE A 189 -10.56 1.48 -24.01
C PHE A 189 -9.07 1.18 -23.99
N GLU A 190 -8.25 2.23 -24.07
CA GLU A 190 -6.84 2.10 -23.70
C GLU A 190 -6.71 1.87 -22.20
N PHE A 191 -5.88 0.87 -21.85
CA PHE A 191 -5.55 0.54 -20.48
C PHE A 191 -4.54 1.54 -19.91
N ASP A 192 -4.94 2.22 -18.84
CA ASP A 192 -4.09 3.13 -18.07
C ASP A 192 -3.62 2.43 -16.79
N PRO A 193 -2.35 2.03 -16.68
CA PRO A 193 -1.86 1.32 -15.50
C PRO A 193 -1.82 2.16 -14.21
N ASN A 194 -2.13 3.47 -14.27
CA ASN A 194 -2.24 4.31 -13.06
C ASN A 194 -3.55 4.08 -12.32
N PHE A 195 -4.63 3.80 -13.06
CA PHE A 195 -6.00 3.79 -12.53
C PHE A 195 -6.79 2.53 -12.89
N ASP A 196 -6.34 1.76 -13.88
CA ASP A 196 -7.03 0.57 -14.34
C ASP A 196 -6.47 -0.69 -13.69
N SER A 197 -7.34 -1.69 -13.58
CA SER A 197 -6.97 -3.04 -13.17
C SER A 197 -7.82 -4.05 -13.93
N PHE A 198 -7.34 -5.29 -14.01
CA PHE A 198 -8.13 -6.36 -14.61
C PHE A 198 -7.89 -7.70 -13.93
N TRP A 199 -8.85 -8.60 -14.10
CA TRP A 199 -8.81 -9.97 -13.63
C TRP A 199 -9.18 -10.88 -14.78
N VAL A 200 -8.64 -12.10 -14.79
CA VAL A 200 -8.94 -13.10 -15.81
C VAL A 200 -9.68 -14.26 -15.16
N ALA A 201 -10.69 -14.77 -15.87
CA ALA A 201 -11.44 -15.94 -15.44
C ALA A 201 -10.52 -17.16 -15.24
N PRO A 202 -10.84 -18.09 -14.33
CA PRO A 202 -10.02 -19.29 -14.13
C PRO A 202 -9.78 -20.11 -15.40
N ASP A 203 -10.74 -20.13 -16.34
CA ASP A 203 -10.64 -20.81 -17.63
C ASP A 203 -9.86 -20.02 -18.71
N GLY A 204 -9.52 -18.76 -18.43
CA GLY A 204 -8.82 -17.87 -19.35
C GLY A 204 -9.63 -17.41 -20.56
N ARG A 205 -10.96 -17.56 -20.54
CA ARG A 205 -11.86 -17.23 -21.67
C ARG A 205 -12.56 -15.89 -21.53
N SER A 206 -12.40 -15.20 -20.40
CA SER A 206 -12.96 -13.88 -20.18
C SER A 206 -12.12 -13.10 -19.18
N LEU A 207 -12.28 -11.79 -19.18
CA LEU A 207 -11.69 -10.89 -18.20
C LEU A 207 -12.74 -9.95 -17.63
N LEU A 208 -12.41 -9.37 -16.47
CA LEU A 208 -13.12 -8.25 -15.88
C LEU A 208 -12.16 -7.06 -15.90
N LEU A 209 -12.53 -5.97 -16.57
CA LEU A 209 -11.77 -4.72 -16.62
C LEU A 209 -12.38 -3.73 -15.65
N ALA A 210 -11.60 -3.18 -14.73
CA ALA A 210 -11.98 -2.00 -13.94
C ALA A 210 -11.27 -0.77 -14.51
N LYS A 211 -11.99 0.05 -15.28
CA LYS A 211 -11.52 1.34 -15.82
C LYS A 211 -11.66 2.44 -14.76
N GLY A 212 -10.57 3.15 -14.48
CA GLY A 212 -10.52 4.20 -13.45
C GLY A 212 -10.89 3.70 -12.06
N GLY A 213 -10.58 2.45 -11.74
CA GLY A 213 -10.85 1.80 -10.45
C GLY A 213 -12.32 1.54 -10.11
N ARG A 214 -13.29 1.99 -10.94
CA ARG A 214 -14.72 1.96 -10.58
C ARG A 214 -15.69 1.52 -11.67
N ASN A 215 -15.28 1.53 -12.93
CA ASN A 215 -16.12 1.13 -14.06
C ASN A 215 -15.78 -0.31 -14.45
N LEU A 216 -16.57 -1.26 -13.99
CA LEU A 216 -16.31 -2.69 -14.15
C LEU A 216 -17.04 -3.22 -15.38
N PHE A 217 -16.27 -3.74 -16.34
CA PHE A 217 -16.76 -4.33 -17.59
C PHE A 217 -16.40 -5.80 -17.64
N TYR A 218 -17.39 -6.67 -17.76
CA TYR A 218 -17.15 -8.06 -18.13
C TYR A 218 -16.84 -8.13 -19.63
N TYR A 219 -15.78 -8.84 -20.01
CA TYR A 219 -15.34 -8.95 -21.40
C TYR A 219 -14.94 -10.39 -21.76
N PRO A 220 -15.67 -11.07 -22.66
CA PRO A 220 -15.26 -12.37 -23.17
C PRO A 220 -14.04 -12.27 -24.11
N LEU A 221 -13.18 -13.28 -24.09
CA LEU A 221 -11.96 -13.37 -24.90
C LEU A 221 -12.10 -14.49 -25.95
N GLY A 222 -11.35 -14.36 -27.04
CA GLY A 222 -11.32 -15.34 -28.14
C GLY A 222 -12.57 -15.33 -29.02
N ILE A 223 -13.40 -14.30 -28.91
CA ILE A 223 -14.54 -14.06 -29.79
C ILE A 223 -14.06 -13.36 -31.06
N ASP A 224 -14.56 -13.81 -32.21
CA ASP A 224 -14.45 -13.09 -33.48
C ASP A 224 -15.61 -12.11 -33.61
N ASP A 225 -15.32 -10.83 -33.40
CA ASP A 225 -16.27 -9.71 -33.41
C ASP A 225 -16.21 -8.89 -34.72
N TYR A 226 -15.51 -9.37 -35.76
CA TYR A 226 -15.40 -8.68 -37.05
C TYR A 226 -16.64 -8.82 -37.95
N GLY A 227 -17.45 -9.86 -37.76
CA GLY A 227 -18.60 -10.16 -38.61
C GLY A 227 -19.77 -9.18 -38.42
N SER A 228 -20.50 -8.91 -39.50
CA SER A 228 -21.68 -8.00 -39.50
C SER A 228 -22.83 -8.46 -38.60
N ASP A 229 -22.84 -9.74 -38.22
CA ASP A 229 -23.88 -10.35 -37.40
C ASP A 229 -23.52 -10.37 -35.90
N PHE A 230 -22.35 -9.85 -35.52
CA PHE A 230 -21.94 -9.79 -34.12
C PHE A 230 -22.76 -8.75 -33.35
N GLN A 231 -23.62 -9.22 -32.44
CA GLN A 231 -24.38 -8.39 -31.51
C GLN A 231 -24.18 -8.88 -30.09
N SER A 232 -23.82 -7.97 -29.18
CA SER A 232 -23.48 -8.29 -27.80
C SER A 232 -23.88 -7.15 -26.87
N SER A 233 -24.50 -7.49 -25.73
CA SER A 233 -24.75 -6.58 -24.60
C SER A 233 -24.04 -7.14 -23.37
N LEU A 234 -22.92 -6.53 -23.00
CA LEU A 234 -22.07 -7.02 -21.91
C LEU A 234 -22.45 -6.41 -20.55
N PRO A 235 -22.34 -7.17 -19.44
CA PRO A 235 -22.56 -6.66 -18.10
C PRO A 235 -21.60 -5.52 -17.71
N TYR A 236 -22.15 -4.47 -17.13
CA TYR A 236 -21.42 -3.31 -16.61
C TYR A 236 -21.82 -3.02 -15.16
N LEU A 237 -20.86 -2.63 -14.33
CA LEU A 237 -21.07 -2.18 -12.96
C LEU A 237 -20.31 -0.87 -12.70
N LEU A 238 -21.05 0.15 -12.25
CA LEU A 238 -20.50 1.41 -11.78
C LEU A 238 -20.40 1.40 -10.25
N LEU A 239 -19.18 1.51 -9.73
CA LEU A 239 -18.92 1.68 -8.30
C LEU A 239 -18.94 3.17 -7.89
N PRO A 240 -19.15 3.50 -6.60
CA PRO A 240 -19.02 4.86 -6.08
C PRO A 240 -17.64 5.49 -6.37
N ARG A 241 -17.56 6.82 -6.45
CA ARG A 241 -16.29 7.53 -6.73
C ARG A 241 -15.29 7.41 -5.58
N SER A 242 -15.79 7.30 -4.35
CA SER A 242 -14.99 7.10 -3.14
C SER A 242 -14.44 5.68 -3.00
N CYS A 243 -14.73 4.76 -3.93
CA CYS A 243 -14.21 3.40 -3.89
C CYS A 243 -12.68 3.40 -3.88
N VAL A 244 -12.09 2.86 -2.82
CA VAL A 244 -10.62 2.85 -2.60
C VAL A 244 -9.96 1.52 -2.97
N GLY A 245 -10.75 0.52 -3.37
CA GLY A 245 -10.23 -0.79 -3.73
C GLY A 245 -11.31 -1.74 -4.23
N VAL A 246 -10.92 -2.63 -5.14
CA VAL A 246 -11.78 -3.66 -5.69
C VAL A 246 -11.12 -5.02 -5.49
N ARG A 247 -11.83 -5.94 -4.85
CA ARG A 247 -11.46 -7.35 -4.76
C ARG A 247 -12.47 -8.19 -5.53
N VAL A 248 -11.96 -9.16 -6.28
CA VAL A 248 -12.77 -10.04 -7.13
C VAL A 248 -12.56 -11.48 -6.69
N LEU A 249 -13.66 -12.15 -6.40
CA LEU A 249 -13.72 -13.60 -6.33
C LEU A 249 -14.31 -14.11 -7.64
N TRP A 250 -13.62 -15.03 -8.32
CA TRP A 250 -14.10 -15.61 -9.57
C TRP A 250 -14.01 -17.12 -9.50
N SER A 251 -15.16 -17.79 -9.39
CA SER A 251 -15.24 -19.25 -9.32
C SER A 251 -15.09 -19.88 -10.70
N PRO A 252 -14.50 -21.09 -10.81
CA PRO A 252 -14.49 -21.87 -12.05
C PRO A 252 -15.90 -22.16 -12.61
N SER A 253 -16.93 -22.09 -11.78
CA SER A 253 -18.34 -22.21 -12.20
C SER A 253 -18.84 -21.02 -13.03
N GLY A 254 -18.06 -19.95 -13.19
CA GLY A 254 -18.46 -18.74 -13.92
C GLY A 254 -19.09 -17.66 -13.04
N ILE A 255 -19.19 -17.88 -11.72
CA ILE A 255 -19.76 -16.88 -10.82
C ILE A 255 -18.68 -15.96 -10.25
N LEU A 256 -18.86 -14.65 -10.42
CA LEU A 256 -17.98 -13.64 -9.86
C LEU A 256 -18.67 -12.80 -8.78
N THR A 257 -17.93 -12.44 -7.74
CA THR A 257 -18.37 -11.57 -6.64
C THR A 257 -17.36 -10.45 -6.44
N ILE A 258 -17.84 -9.22 -6.50
CA ILE A 258 -17.09 -7.98 -6.35
C ILE A 258 -17.25 -7.46 -4.93
N PHE A 259 -16.12 -7.16 -4.30
CA PHE A 259 -16.04 -6.43 -3.04
C PHE A 259 -15.46 -5.05 -3.35
N ALA A 260 -16.30 -4.02 -3.23
CA ALA A 260 -15.88 -2.63 -3.36
C ALA A 260 -15.62 -2.05 -1.96
N GLU A 261 -14.37 -1.71 -1.68
CA GLU A 261 -13.93 -1.11 -0.43
C GLU A 261 -14.20 0.39 -0.45
N LEU A 262 -14.84 0.89 0.61
CA LEU A 262 -15.14 2.31 0.79
C LEU A 262 -14.24 2.90 1.89
N PRO A 263 -14.10 4.24 1.95
CA PRO A 263 -13.28 4.90 2.95
C PRO A 263 -13.73 4.56 4.38
N PRO A 264 -12.81 4.52 5.37
CA PRO A 264 -13.15 4.24 6.77
C PRO A 264 -14.15 5.23 7.39
N SER A 265 -14.27 6.44 6.85
CA SER A 265 -15.22 7.47 7.29
C SER A 265 -16.69 7.12 6.96
N GLU A 266 -16.92 6.17 6.06
CA GLU A 266 -18.26 5.75 5.66
C GLU A 266 -18.91 4.79 6.67
N LYS A 267 -20.24 4.89 6.83
CA LYS A 267 -21.01 3.95 7.67
C LYS A 267 -20.93 2.52 7.16
N LYS A 268 -20.91 2.35 5.84
CA LYS A 268 -20.66 1.08 5.16
C LYS A 268 -19.26 1.14 4.56
N THR A 269 -18.38 0.26 5.01
CA THR A 269 -16.99 0.20 4.54
C THR A 269 -16.79 -0.77 3.38
N THR A 270 -17.82 -1.53 2.99
CA THR A 270 -17.74 -2.48 1.87
C THR A 270 -19.11 -2.67 1.22
N LEU A 271 -19.15 -2.65 -0.11
CA LEU A 271 -20.32 -3.01 -0.92
C LEU A 271 -20.04 -4.31 -1.69
N LEU A 272 -21.06 -5.18 -1.80
CA LEU A 272 -20.96 -6.43 -2.56
C LEU A 272 -21.87 -6.43 -3.79
N TYR A 273 -21.32 -6.97 -4.87
CA TYR A 273 -22.04 -7.23 -6.11
C TYR A 273 -21.70 -8.61 -6.64
N ARG A 274 -22.64 -9.26 -7.32
CA ARG A 274 -22.46 -10.59 -7.89
C ARG A 274 -22.93 -10.61 -9.34
N LEU A 275 -22.20 -11.32 -10.18
CA LEU A 275 -22.59 -11.62 -11.54
C LEU A 275 -22.47 -13.14 -11.74
N ASP A 276 -23.59 -13.76 -12.08
CA ASP A 276 -23.68 -15.19 -12.34
C ASP A 276 -23.69 -15.40 -13.86
N LEU A 277 -22.59 -15.94 -14.39
CA LEU A 277 -22.46 -16.26 -15.81
C LEU A 277 -22.91 -17.70 -16.14
N SER A 278 -23.28 -18.49 -15.13
CA SER A 278 -23.59 -19.92 -15.26
C SER A 278 -25.05 -20.20 -15.58
N GLY A 279 -25.94 -19.25 -15.27
CA GLY A 279 -27.37 -19.39 -15.50
C GLY A 279 -27.83 -18.98 -16.90
N ASP A 280 -28.98 -19.50 -17.31
CA ASP A 280 -29.65 -19.17 -18.58
C ASP A 280 -30.31 -17.77 -18.61
N GLN A 281 -30.20 -16.99 -17.52
CA GLN A 281 -30.80 -15.66 -17.47
C GLN A 281 -30.03 -14.66 -18.34
N VAL A 282 -30.70 -14.20 -19.40
CA VAL A 282 -30.20 -13.17 -20.31
C VAL A 282 -31.11 -11.92 -20.18
N PRO A 283 -30.56 -10.70 -20.09
CA PRO A 283 -29.13 -10.39 -19.99
C PRO A 283 -28.57 -10.68 -18.60
N GLN A 284 -27.35 -11.20 -18.56
CA GLN A 284 -26.59 -11.33 -17.33
C GLN A 284 -26.33 -9.92 -16.77
N LYS A 285 -26.53 -9.74 -15.47
CA LYS A 285 -26.39 -8.42 -14.82
C LYS A 285 -25.81 -8.56 -13.42
N PHE A 286 -25.17 -7.49 -12.97
CA PHE A 286 -24.71 -7.41 -11.59
C PHE A 286 -25.90 -7.21 -10.63
N THR A 287 -25.91 -7.96 -9.54
CA THR A 287 -26.87 -7.82 -8.44
C THR A 287 -26.16 -7.47 -7.15
N SER A 288 -26.68 -6.50 -6.41
CA SER A 288 -26.14 -6.17 -5.08
C SER A 288 -26.49 -7.28 -4.06
N LEU A 289 -25.61 -7.49 -3.10
CA LEU A 289 -25.79 -8.42 -1.99
C LEU A 289 -25.77 -7.67 -0.65
N ASP A 290 -26.19 -8.37 0.41
CA ASP A 290 -26.17 -7.85 1.78
C ASP A 290 -24.74 -7.52 2.27
N ASP A 291 -24.69 -6.67 3.30
CA ASP A 291 -23.45 -6.18 3.89
C ASP A 291 -22.59 -7.36 4.39
N PRO A 292 -21.30 -7.43 4.00
CA PRO A 292 -20.42 -8.51 4.40
C PRO A 292 -19.91 -8.30 5.84
N LEU A 293 -19.26 -9.33 6.39
CA LEU A 293 -18.50 -9.20 7.64
C LEU A 293 -17.23 -8.34 7.49
N GLY A 294 -16.79 -8.09 6.25
CA GLY A 294 -15.67 -7.21 5.92
C GLY A 294 -15.29 -7.27 4.44
N SER A 295 -14.18 -6.60 4.10
CA SER A 295 -13.62 -6.53 2.74
C SER A 295 -12.62 -7.65 2.41
N GLY A 296 -12.21 -8.43 3.42
CA GLY A 296 -11.36 -9.59 3.23
C GLY A 296 -12.16 -10.76 2.70
N ALA A 297 -11.74 -11.38 1.60
CA ALA A 297 -12.37 -12.59 1.10
C ALA A 297 -11.42 -13.48 0.28
N ALA A 298 -11.71 -14.79 0.27
CA ALA A 298 -10.97 -15.78 -0.52
C ALA A 298 -11.85 -16.98 -0.89
N LEU A 299 -11.76 -17.44 -2.13
CA LEU A 299 -12.40 -18.68 -2.60
C LEU A 299 -11.60 -19.92 -2.17
N SER A 300 -12.31 -21.01 -1.88
CA SER A 300 -11.70 -22.33 -1.75
C SER A 300 -11.05 -22.75 -3.07
N PRO A 301 -10.05 -23.64 -3.07
CA PRO A 301 -9.39 -24.08 -4.30
C PRO A 301 -10.35 -24.66 -5.36
N ASP A 302 -11.41 -25.34 -4.94
CA ASP A 302 -12.48 -25.84 -5.82
C ASP A 302 -13.50 -24.77 -6.25
N GLY A 303 -13.45 -23.57 -5.65
CA GLY A 303 -14.33 -22.44 -5.96
C GLY A 303 -15.77 -22.56 -5.48
N ASN A 304 -16.10 -23.54 -4.63
CA ASN A 304 -17.45 -23.78 -4.13
C ASN A 304 -17.75 -23.07 -2.81
N ARG A 305 -16.73 -22.60 -2.10
CA ARG A 305 -16.86 -21.94 -0.79
C ARG A 305 -16.07 -20.65 -0.76
N ALA A 306 -16.47 -19.74 0.12
CA ALA A 306 -15.74 -18.51 0.36
C ALA A 306 -15.54 -18.27 1.86
N LEU A 307 -14.36 -17.77 2.21
CA LEU A 307 -14.12 -17.12 3.49
C LEU A 307 -14.32 -15.63 3.29
N VAL A 308 -15.05 -14.99 4.22
CA VAL A 308 -15.18 -13.53 4.29
C VAL A 308 -14.85 -13.08 5.70
N TRP A 309 -14.00 -12.06 5.84
CA TRP A 309 -13.51 -11.59 7.14
C TRP A 309 -13.28 -10.07 7.19
N GLY A 310 -13.27 -9.53 8.40
CA GLY A 310 -12.92 -8.14 8.70
C GLY A 310 -13.18 -7.76 10.14
N SER A 311 -13.50 -6.49 10.38
CA SER A 311 -13.70 -5.93 11.73
C SER A 311 -14.87 -6.56 12.49
N LYS A 312 -15.86 -7.14 11.79
CA LYS A 312 -17.00 -7.85 12.39
C LYS A 312 -16.74 -9.35 12.63
N GLY A 313 -15.54 -9.83 12.31
CA GLY A 313 -15.13 -11.22 12.41
C GLY A 313 -15.10 -11.95 11.08
N ALA A 314 -15.32 -13.26 11.09
CA ALA A 314 -15.18 -14.11 9.91
C ALA A 314 -16.32 -15.12 9.76
N ALA A 315 -16.67 -15.46 8.52
CA ALA A 315 -17.63 -16.50 8.20
C ALA A 315 -17.25 -17.29 6.95
N LEU A 316 -17.71 -18.54 6.95
CA LEU A 316 -17.67 -19.46 5.83
C LEU A 316 -19.00 -19.38 5.07
N TYR A 317 -18.91 -19.23 3.75
CA TYR A 317 -20.03 -19.16 2.83
C TYR A 317 -20.02 -20.38 1.90
N ASP A 318 -21.21 -20.91 1.62
CA ASP A 318 -21.49 -21.57 0.36
C ASP A 318 -21.39 -20.47 -0.70
N TYR A 319 -20.37 -20.57 -1.54
CA TYR A 319 -20.10 -19.51 -2.50
C TYR A 319 -21.14 -19.48 -3.60
N ILE A 320 -21.63 -20.64 -4.06
CA ILE A 320 -22.53 -20.77 -5.20
C ILE A 320 -23.89 -20.15 -4.87
N ASN A 321 -24.42 -20.44 -3.68
CA ASN A 321 -25.71 -19.91 -3.23
C ASN A 321 -25.59 -18.60 -2.42
N TRP A 322 -24.36 -18.13 -2.20
CA TRP A 322 -24.04 -16.99 -1.33
C TRP A 322 -24.72 -17.05 0.04
N LYS A 323 -24.60 -18.21 0.71
CA LYS A 323 -25.24 -18.44 2.00
C LYS A 323 -24.20 -18.68 3.08
N VAL A 324 -24.36 -18.02 4.22
CA VAL A 324 -23.52 -18.28 5.40
C VAL A 324 -23.74 -19.73 5.85
N VAL A 325 -22.67 -20.52 5.84
CA VAL A 325 -22.61 -21.90 6.33
C VAL A 325 -22.25 -21.92 7.80
N ALA A 326 -21.27 -21.11 8.20
CA ALA A 326 -20.84 -21.00 9.59
C ALA A 326 -20.26 -19.61 9.89
N THR A 327 -20.60 -19.05 11.05
CA THR A 327 -19.84 -17.92 11.63
C THR A 327 -18.64 -18.50 12.36
N LEU A 328 -17.44 -18.11 11.94
CA LEU A 328 -16.18 -18.63 12.47
C LEU A 328 -15.82 -17.89 13.75
N ASP A 329 -15.71 -16.57 13.65
CA ASP A 329 -15.29 -15.71 14.75
C ASP A 329 -16.14 -14.45 14.81
N LYS A 330 -16.38 -13.98 16.04
CA LYS A 330 -17.02 -12.68 16.31
C LYS A 330 -16.00 -11.57 16.61
N ARG A 331 -14.74 -11.94 16.84
CA ARG A 331 -13.63 -10.99 17.04
C ARG A 331 -13.12 -10.50 15.70
N PRO A 332 -12.65 -9.24 15.60
CA PRO A 332 -12.00 -8.73 14.40
C PRO A 332 -10.95 -9.72 13.86
N THR A 333 -11.15 -10.17 12.63
CA THR A 333 -10.24 -11.12 11.98
C THR A 333 -9.30 -10.35 11.06
N ILE A 334 -8.00 -10.56 11.23
CA ILE A 334 -6.97 -9.87 10.46
C ILE A 334 -6.78 -10.54 9.09
N ALA A 335 -6.72 -11.88 9.08
CA ALA A 335 -6.55 -12.63 7.85
C ALA A 335 -7.18 -14.03 7.94
N ALA A 336 -7.75 -14.50 6.83
CA ALA A 336 -8.11 -15.91 6.67
C ALA A 336 -7.65 -16.42 5.29
N ARG A 337 -7.15 -17.67 5.22
CA ARG A 337 -6.60 -18.26 3.99
C ARG A 337 -6.93 -19.74 3.90
N TRP A 338 -7.35 -20.19 2.73
CA TRP A 338 -7.49 -21.62 2.45
C TRP A 338 -6.12 -22.31 2.40
N ILE A 339 -6.04 -23.49 3.01
CA ILE A 339 -4.87 -24.40 2.91
C ILE A 339 -5.25 -25.72 2.21
N GLY A 340 -6.54 -25.92 1.93
CA GLY A 340 -7.12 -27.00 1.16
C GLY A 340 -8.60 -26.71 0.89
N ASN A 341 -9.37 -27.69 0.44
CA ASN A 341 -10.82 -27.53 0.23
C ASN A 341 -11.63 -27.61 1.55
N GLU A 342 -11.07 -28.25 2.57
CA GLU A 342 -11.77 -28.53 3.84
C GLU A 342 -11.13 -27.87 5.06
N GLU A 343 -9.96 -27.24 4.89
CA GLU A 343 -9.22 -26.61 5.96
C GLU A 343 -8.73 -25.22 5.52
N PHE A 344 -8.71 -24.31 6.48
CA PHE A 344 -8.26 -22.94 6.31
C PHE A 344 -7.59 -22.44 7.59
N VAL A 345 -6.80 -21.38 7.47
CA VAL A 345 -6.19 -20.66 8.59
C VAL A 345 -7.01 -19.42 8.87
N VAL A 346 -7.28 -19.14 10.14
CA VAL A 346 -7.85 -17.87 10.63
C VAL A 346 -6.85 -17.25 11.59
N ALA A 347 -6.59 -15.96 11.43
CA ALA A 347 -5.69 -15.18 12.26
C ALA A 347 -6.42 -13.92 12.77
N ASP A 348 -6.45 -13.76 14.08
CA ASP A 348 -6.90 -12.55 14.78
C ASP A 348 -5.74 -11.95 15.61
N ASP A 349 -6.07 -11.00 16.47
CA ASP A 349 -5.11 -10.33 17.35
C ASP A 349 -4.51 -11.24 18.43
N ALA A 350 -5.17 -12.35 18.77
CA ALA A 350 -4.71 -13.27 19.80
C ALA A 350 -3.98 -14.49 19.20
N THR A 351 -4.57 -15.12 18.18
CA THR A 351 -4.18 -16.46 17.74
C THR A 351 -4.20 -16.62 16.23
N ILE A 352 -3.40 -17.58 15.76
CA ILE A 352 -3.43 -18.14 14.42
C ILE A 352 -3.82 -19.60 14.56
N GLU A 353 -4.94 -19.98 13.97
CA GLU A 353 -5.54 -21.30 14.12
C GLU A 353 -5.79 -21.94 12.76
N LYS A 354 -5.57 -23.24 12.69
CA LYS A 354 -6.09 -24.09 11.62
C LYS A 354 -7.52 -24.46 11.97
N VAL A 355 -8.44 -24.26 11.04
CA VAL A 355 -9.86 -24.53 11.21
C VAL A 355 -10.35 -25.43 10.09
N SER A 356 -11.03 -26.52 10.44
CA SER A 356 -11.73 -27.36 9.47
C SER A 356 -13.13 -26.82 9.21
N ILE A 357 -13.72 -27.21 8.08
CA ILE A 357 -15.12 -26.91 7.76
C ILE A 357 -16.12 -27.52 8.77
N SER A 358 -15.71 -28.55 9.53
CA SER A 358 -16.51 -29.12 10.61
C SER A 358 -16.42 -28.31 11.92
N GLY A 359 -15.59 -27.27 11.95
CA GLY A 359 -15.39 -26.39 13.10
C GLY A 359 -14.30 -26.84 14.07
N LYS A 360 -13.52 -27.88 13.74
CA LYS A 360 -12.36 -28.27 14.55
C LYS A 360 -11.30 -27.18 14.44
N ARG A 361 -10.78 -26.72 15.58
CA ARG A 361 -9.71 -25.72 15.67
C ARG A 361 -8.45 -26.32 16.29
N ASP A 362 -7.33 -26.13 15.62
CA ASP A 362 -6.00 -26.50 16.10
C ASP A 362 -5.12 -25.23 16.12
N LEU A 363 -4.53 -24.91 17.29
CA LEU A 363 -3.65 -23.74 17.42
C LEU A 363 -2.37 -23.95 16.57
N ILE A 364 -2.07 -22.98 15.71
CA ILE A 364 -0.80 -22.94 14.98
C ILE A 364 0.23 -22.13 15.79
N CYS A 365 -0.12 -20.88 16.14
CA CYS A 365 0.75 -19.95 16.86
C CYS A 365 -0.07 -18.86 17.55
N LEU A 366 0.52 -18.18 18.54
CA LEU A 366 -0.02 -16.95 19.10
C LEU A 366 0.32 -15.76 18.18
N SER A 367 -0.64 -14.88 17.94
CA SER A 367 -0.45 -13.61 17.22
C SER A 367 0.16 -12.55 18.12
N GLN A 368 -0.26 -12.51 19.39
CA GLN A 368 0.21 -11.57 20.40
C GLN A 368 0.18 -12.22 21.80
N ALA A 369 1.06 -11.76 22.69
CA ALA A 369 0.98 -12.06 24.12
C ALA A 369 0.63 -10.77 24.90
N GLU A 370 -0.38 -10.85 25.76
CA GLU A 370 -0.80 -9.75 26.64
C GLU A 370 -0.05 -9.78 27.98
N LYS A 371 0.21 -10.99 28.48
CA LYS A 371 1.05 -11.24 29.66
C LYS A 371 2.01 -12.37 29.31
N TYR A 372 3.22 -12.32 29.83
CA TYR A 372 4.21 -13.36 29.58
C TYR A 372 5.23 -13.44 30.71
N GLY A 373 5.94 -14.55 30.78
CA GLY A 373 6.99 -14.76 31.76
C GLY A 373 7.51 -16.18 31.72
N PHE A 374 8.14 -16.58 32.82
CA PHE A 374 8.60 -17.95 33.02
C PHE A 374 7.81 -18.59 34.16
N GLU A 375 7.38 -19.83 33.99
CA GLU A 375 6.73 -20.58 35.07
C GLU A 375 7.72 -20.83 36.21
N GLU A 376 7.24 -20.71 37.44
CA GLU A 376 8.06 -20.66 38.65
C GLU A 376 8.96 -21.89 38.82
N LYS A 377 8.41 -23.09 38.64
CA LYS A 377 9.08 -24.37 38.95
C LYS A 377 9.87 -24.96 37.79
N THR A 378 9.27 -24.95 36.59
CA THR A 378 9.77 -25.57 35.37
C THR A 378 10.67 -24.62 34.57
N GLY A 379 10.49 -23.31 34.73
CA GLY A 379 11.18 -22.30 33.93
C GLY A 379 10.72 -22.24 32.47
N LEU A 380 9.63 -22.93 32.11
CA LEU A 380 9.05 -22.86 30.76
C LEU A 380 8.50 -21.46 30.48
N VAL A 381 8.53 -21.06 29.21
CA VAL A 381 7.91 -19.81 28.77
C VAL A 381 6.39 -19.97 28.89
N VAL A 382 5.74 -18.96 29.44
CA VAL A 382 4.28 -18.87 29.50
C VAL A 382 3.80 -17.54 28.93
N ALA A 383 2.68 -17.59 28.22
CA ALA A 383 2.05 -16.42 27.62
C ALA A 383 0.52 -16.50 27.77
N TYR A 384 -0.10 -15.39 28.14
CA TYR A 384 -1.55 -15.19 28.09
C TYR A 384 -1.90 -14.48 26.79
N SER A 385 -2.87 -15.03 26.07
CA SER A 385 -3.33 -14.48 24.80
C SER A 385 -4.82 -14.77 24.63
N GLY A 386 -5.62 -13.72 24.40
CA GLY A 386 -7.06 -13.83 24.31
C GLY A 386 -7.68 -14.22 25.65
N ASP A 387 -8.01 -15.51 25.82
CA ASP A 387 -8.72 -16.04 26.99
C ASP A 387 -7.97 -17.16 27.72
N ALA A 388 -6.72 -17.44 27.33
CA ALA A 388 -6.01 -18.62 27.79
C ALA A 388 -4.52 -18.39 28.02
N TRP A 389 -3.97 -19.21 28.92
CA TRP A 389 -2.54 -19.36 29.11
C TRP A 389 -1.99 -20.49 28.23
N TYR A 390 -0.81 -20.25 27.68
CA TYR A 390 -0.06 -21.18 26.85
C TYR A 390 1.35 -21.33 27.39
N THR A 391 1.96 -22.49 27.18
CA THR A 391 3.36 -22.76 27.53
C THR A 391 4.14 -23.33 26.35
N THR A 392 5.44 -23.07 26.34
CA THR A 392 6.42 -23.70 25.45
C THR A 392 7.80 -23.75 26.12
N ASP A 393 8.63 -24.70 25.70
CA ASP A 393 10.07 -24.76 26.02
C ASP A 393 10.93 -23.91 25.07
N GLY A 394 10.32 -23.19 24.12
CA GLY A 394 11.02 -22.41 23.11
C GLY A 394 11.44 -23.21 21.88
N ASN A 395 11.12 -24.50 21.81
CA ASN A 395 11.36 -25.36 20.66
C ASN A 395 10.09 -26.07 20.16
N ARG A 396 9.15 -26.33 21.06
CA ARG A 396 7.88 -27.01 20.77
C ARG A 396 6.74 -26.01 20.53
N PRO A 397 5.68 -26.43 19.82
CA PRO A 397 4.48 -25.61 19.68
C PRO A 397 3.87 -25.20 21.03
N TRP A 398 3.13 -24.09 21.01
CA TRP A 398 2.37 -23.63 22.17
C TRP A 398 1.35 -24.68 22.62
N THR A 399 1.31 -24.95 23.92
CA THR A 399 0.33 -25.86 24.54
C THR A 399 -0.51 -25.10 25.55
N ARG A 400 -1.84 -25.21 25.47
CA ARG A 400 -2.75 -24.57 26.44
C ARG A 400 -2.55 -25.16 27.83
N ILE A 401 -2.50 -24.30 28.85
CA ILE A 401 -2.37 -24.68 30.26
C ILE A 401 -3.39 -23.93 31.11
N LYS A 402 -3.62 -24.43 32.34
CA LYS A 402 -4.34 -23.68 33.37
C LYS A 402 -3.39 -22.67 34.01
N GLU A 403 -3.97 -21.58 34.50
CA GLU A 403 -3.31 -20.44 35.14
C GLU A 403 -1.96 -20.79 35.83
N PRO A 404 -0.82 -20.41 35.24
CA PRO A 404 0.50 -20.73 35.77
C PRO A 404 0.86 -19.81 36.93
N LYS A 405 1.72 -20.30 37.83
CA LYS A 405 2.44 -19.42 38.76
C LYS A 405 3.65 -18.84 38.04
N ILE A 406 3.60 -17.54 37.79
CA ILE A 406 4.68 -16.83 37.08
C ILE A 406 5.78 -16.46 38.07
N ARG A 407 7.02 -16.76 37.71
CA ARG A 407 8.20 -16.35 38.47
C ARG A 407 8.21 -14.83 38.64
N ARG A 408 8.48 -14.36 39.86
CA ARG A 408 8.66 -12.93 40.13
C ARG A 408 9.80 -12.37 39.29
N THR A 409 9.56 -11.26 38.60
CA THR A 409 10.57 -10.56 37.79
C THR A 409 11.72 -10.09 38.67
N SER A 410 12.95 -10.41 38.27
CA SER A 410 14.18 -9.87 38.87
C SER A 410 15.06 -9.29 37.79
N THR A 411 15.63 -8.12 38.07
CA THR A 411 16.63 -7.45 37.21
C THR A 411 18.06 -7.73 37.67
N VAL A 412 18.25 -8.51 38.74
CA VAL A 412 19.58 -8.81 39.30
C VAL A 412 19.69 -10.30 39.62
N SER A 413 20.87 -10.85 39.35
CA SER A 413 21.34 -12.17 39.76
C SER A 413 22.79 -12.06 40.26
N SER A 414 23.38 -13.18 40.72
CA SER A 414 24.80 -13.22 41.10
C SER A 414 25.75 -12.86 39.95
N ASN A 415 25.34 -13.12 38.70
CA ASN A 415 26.20 -12.99 37.53
C ASN A 415 25.81 -11.79 36.63
N TYR A 416 24.55 -11.36 36.67
CA TYR A 416 24.01 -10.38 35.72
C TYR A 416 23.10 -9.34 36.38
N ARG A 417 23.14 -8.11 35.88
CA ARG A 417 22.14 -7.07 36.13
C ARG A 417 21.56 -6.55 34.80
N VAL A 418 20.25 -6.40 34.72
CA VAL A 418 19.52 -5.85 33.56
C VAL A 418 18.92 -4.49 33.93
N TYR A 419 19.04 -3.51 33.03
CA TYR A 419 18.43 -2.19 33.21
C TYR A 419 18.09 -1.59 31.84
N LEU A 420 17.29 -0.52 31.82
CA LEU A 420 16.99 0.21 30.59
C LEU A 420 17.92 1.42 30.47
N GLU A 421 18.48 1.64 29.29
CA GLU A 421 19.22 2.84 28.93
C GLU A 421 18.38 3.66 27.94
N ASP A 422 17.96 4.85 28.33
CA ASP A 422 17.25 5.77 27.45
C ASP A 422 18.16 6.20 26.30
N GLN A 423 17.62 6.20 25.09
CA GLN A 423 18.35 6.61 23.91
C GLN A 423 18.03 8.07 23.57
N SER A 424 19.06 8.83 23.19
CA SER A 424 18.90 10.22 22.74
C SER A 424 18.47 10.33 21.27
N SER A 425 18.54 9.23 20.51
CA SER A 425 18.15 9.17 19.10
C SER A 425 18.04 7.72 18.59
N GLY A 426 17.39 7.53 17.44
CA GLY A 426 17.21 6.24 16.77
C GLY A 426 15.81 5.65 17.01
N ILE A 427 15.64 4.42 16.52
CA ILE A 427 14.34 3.72 16.43
C ILE A 427 13.75 3.38 17.82
N TYR A 428 14.59 3.23 18.83
CA TYR A 428 14.17 2.80 20.16
C TYR A 428 14.23 3.96 21.15
N THR A 429 13.18 4.15 21.95
CA THR A 429 13.17 5.12 23.06
C THR A 429 14.16 4.74 24.17
N ASN A 430 14.33 3.44 24.40
CA ASN A 430 15.28 2.89 25.37
C ASN A 430 15.75 1.49 24.94
N LEU A 431 16.90 1.06 25.46
CA LEU A 431 17.49 -0.25 25.19
C LEU A 431 17.64 -1.07 26.47
N PRO A 432 17.26 -2.36 26.47
CA PRO A 432 17.61 -3.27 27.54
C PRO A 432 19.11 -3.57 27.53
N MET A 433 19.79 -3.23 28.62
CA MET A 433 21.22 -3.41 28.83
C MET A 433 21.47 -4.58 29.79
N VAL A 434 22.47 -5.41 29.47
CA VAL A 434 22.91 -6.54 30.30
C VAL A 434 24.32 -6.29 30.80
N ARG A 435 24.48 -6.15 32.11
CA ARG A 435 25.75 -6.01 32.82
C ARG A 435 26.21 -7.37 33.34
N ASN A 436 27.32 -7.89 32.83
CA ASN A 436 27.97 -9.12 33.31
C ASN A 436 28.90 -8.83 34.50
N LEU A 437 28.45 -9.08 35.72
CA LEU A 437 29.15 -8.69 36.95
C LEU A 437 30.54 -9.33 37.07
N SER A 438 30.74 -10.54 36.56
CA SER A 438 32.03 -11.25 36.59
C SER A 438 33.00 -10.80 35.49
N GLY A 439 32.49 -10.48 34.29
CA GLY A 439 33.29 -10.14 33.12
C GLY A 439 33.52 -8.63 32.90
N ILE A 440 33.01 -7.77 33.79
CA ILE A 440 33.09 -6.29 33.72
C ILE A 440 32.56 -5.68 32.40
N GLN A 441 31.79 -6.44 31.62
CA GLN A 441 31.18 -5.96 30.37
C GLN A 441 29.73 -5.51 30.57
N THR A 442 29.31 -4.53 29.79
CA THR A 442 27.90 -4.15 29.58
C THR A 442 27.61 -4.20 28.09
N THR A 443 26.54 -4.88 27.70
CA THR A 443 26.12 -5.05 26.31
C THR A 443 24.62 -4.77 26.17
N ALA A 444 24.21 -4.13 25.08
CA ALA A 444 22.80 -4.01 24.73
C ALA A 444 22.26 -5.37 24.27
N LEU A 445 21.07 -5.76 24.77
CA LEU A 445 20.43 -7.02 24.43
C LEU A 445 19.92 -7.04 22.97
N ILE A 446 19.61 -5.86 22.42
CA ILE A 446 19.21 -5.68 21.03
C ILE A 446 20.35 -4.95 20.31
N LEU A 447 20.77 -5.46 19.15
CA LEU A 447 21.84 -4.87 18.36
C LEU A 447 21.46 -3.46 17.88
N ARG A 448 22.39 -2.51 18.06
CA ARG A 448 22.32 -1.17 17.45
C ARG A 448 22.69 -1.23 15.97
N ASN A 449 21.98 -2.04 15.16
CA ASN A 449 22.24 -2.08 13.73
C ASN A 449 21.18 -1.27 12.97
N GLY A 450 21.61 -0.13 12.41
CA GLY A 450 21.29 0.22 11.03
C GLY A 450 19.95 0.87 10.72
N SER A 451 19.68 2.07 11.26
CA SER A 451 19.19 3.22 10.49
C SER A 451 19.54 4.46 11.31
N SER A 452 20.61 5.17 10.92
CA SER A 452 20.83 6.49 11.49
C SER A 452 19.78 7.41 10.89
N TYR A 453 18.89 7.93 11.72
CA TYR A 453 18.05 9.05 11.31
C TYR A 453 18.92 10.16 10.72
N ASP A 454 18.33 10.95 9.81
CA ASP A 454 19.07 12.09 9.27
C ASP A 454 19.49 13.01 10.42
N PRO A 455 20.70 13.59 10.38
CA PRO A 455 21.16 14.48 11.44
C PRO A 455 20.23 15.70 11.54
N ILE A 456 19.96 16.15 12.77
CA ILE A 456 19.33 17.45 13.00
C ILE A 456 20.43 18.50 12.91
N PRO A 457 20.31 19.52 12.04
CA PRO A 457 21.27 20.61 11.99
C PRO A 457 21.47 21.25 13.37
N SER A 458 22.72 21.37 13.80
CA SER A 458 23.12 22.12 15.00
C SER A 458 23.38 23.58 14.63
N LEU A 459 22.34 24.30 14.18
CA LEU A 459 22.47 25.74 13.94
C LEU A 459 22.37 26.47 15.29
N GLU A 460 23.31 27.37 15.59
CA GLU A 460 23.30 28.19 16.82
C GLU A 460 22.09 29.14 16.90
N LYS A 461 21.52 29.48 15.74
CA LYS A 461 20.25 30.21 15.59
C LYS A 461 19.48 29.64 14.41
N ASP A 462 18.22 29.26 14.63
CA ASP A 462 17.27 29.04 13.55
C ASP A 462 17.05 30.39 12.84
N PRO A 463 17.23 30.50 11.51
CA PRO A 463 17.25 31.80 10.84
C PRO A 463 15.97 32.64 10.98
N LEU A 464 14.83 32.09 11.39
CA LEU A 464 13.55 32.83 11.40
C LEU A 464 12.64 32.46 12.59
N GLY A 465 12.06 33.48 13.21
CA GLY A 465 10.80 33.39 13.95
C GLY A 465 9.59 33.33 12.99
N PRO A 466 8.34 33.43 13.47
CA PRO A 466 7.16 33.37 12.60
C PRO A 466 7.27 34.38 11.45
N SER A 467 7.34 33.87 10.22
CA SER A 467 7.43 34.66 8.99
C SER A 467 6.09 34.63 8.24
N ASP A 468 5.80 35.71 7.52
CA ASP A 468 4.70 35.77 6.55
C ASP A 468 5.32 36.07 5.18
N PRO A 469 5.28 35.13 4.22
CA PRO A 469 4.63 33.82 4.27
C PRO A 469 5.43 32.81 5.11
N PHE A 470 4.73 31.85 5.72
CA PHE A 470 5.32 30.74 6.45
C PHE A 470 5.80 29.67 5.45
N ASN A 471 7.08 29.71 5.08
CA ASN A 471 7.66 28.81 4.07
C ASN A 471 8.12 27.46 4.63
N HIS A 472 8.49 27.41 5.91
CA HIS A 472 8.97 26.20 6.58
C HIS A 472 8.91 26.36 8.10
N GLY A 473 8.88 25.24 8.84
CA GLY A 473 9.05 25.18 10.28
C GLY A 473 10.51 25.29 10.74
N LYS A 474 10.77 25.04 12.03
CA LYS A 474 12.12 25.04 12.59
C LYS A 474 13.03 24.04 11.88
N ARG A 475 14.25 24.48 11.57
CA ARG A 475 15.29 23.63 10.98
C ARG A 475 16.04 22.82 12.04
N THR A 476 15.83 23.15 13.31
CA THR A 476 16.53 22.56 14.46
C THR A 476 15.56 21.89 15.44
N GLY A 477 16.11 21.02 16.30
CA GLY A 477 15.37 20.38 17.40
C GLY A 477 14.47 19.19 17.03
N ARG A 478 13.73 19.24 15.91
CA ARG A 478 12.75 18.21 15.52
C ARG A 478 12.90 17.79 14.07
N ARG A 479 12.79 16.48 13.81
CA ARG A 479 12.67 15.90 12.45
C ARG A 479 11.19 15.86 12.06
N GLU A 480 10.65 17.00 11.69
CA GLU A 480 9.26 17.11 11.23
C GLU A 480 9.23 17.65 9.81
N VAL A 481 8.25 17.23 9.02
CA VAL A 481 7.90 17.83 7.71
C VAL A 481 6.38 17.89 7.61
N ALA A 482 5.87 18.78 6.76
CA ALA A 482 4.46 18.80 6.38
C ALA A 482 4.30 18.35 4.93
N LEU A 483 3.25 17.57 4.69
CA LEU A 483 2.75 17.32 3.34
C LEU A 483 1.52 18.22 3.13
N SER A 484 1.53 19.01 2.07
CA SER A 484 0.35 19.75 1.62
C SER A 484 -0.22 19.16 0.35
N PHE A 485 -1.55 19.07 0.25
CA PHE A 485 -2.25 18.52 -0.90
C PHE A 485 -3.11 19.58 -1.56
N ASP A 486 -2.83 19.88 -2.82
CA ASP A 486 -3.53 20.95 -3.55
C ASP A 486 -4.64 20.33 -4.42
N LEU A 487 -5.90 20.66 -4.11
CA LEU A 487 -7.10 20.24 -4.82
C LEU A 487 -7.67 21.43 -5.59
N MET A 488 -7.28 21.51 -6.87
CA MET A 488 -7.53 22.70 -7.68
C MET A 488 -8.56 22.47 -8.80
N ASP A 489 -8.46 21.35 -9.54
CA ASP A 489 -9.24 21.10 -10.75
C ASP A 489 -10.10 19.82 -10.65
N ASP A 490 -9.54 18.79 -10.03
CA ASP A 490 -10.02 17.41 -10.06
C ASP A 490 -9.68 16.70 -8.74
N ALA A 491 -10.46 15.67 -8.41
CA ALA A 491 -10.36 14.86 -7.20
C ALA A 491 -9.68 13.50 -7.43
N GLU A 492 -9.15 13.21 -8.64
CA GLU A 492 -8.45 11.97 -8.92
C GLU A 492 -7.28 11.75 -7.94
N GLY A 493 -7.16 10.51 -7.45
CA GLY A 493 -6.17 10.13 -6.43
C GLY A 493 -6.59 10.40 -4.97
N LEU A 494 -7.60 11.25 -4.70
CA LEU A 494 -8.00 11.61 -3.34
C LEU A 494 -8.34 10.40 -2.46
N PRO A 495 -9.21 9.45 -2.87
CA PRO A 495 -9.55 8.31 -2.01
C PRO A 495 -8.33 7.44 -1.67
N GLY A 496 -7.41 7.27 -2.63
CA GLY A 496 -6.17 6.52 -2.43
C GLY A 496 -5.20 7.22 -1.47
N VAL A 497 -5.11 8.54 -1.54
CA VAL A 497 -4.31 9.36 -0.62
C VAL A 497 -4.86 9.26 0.81
N LEU A 498 -6.18 9.44 0.99
CA LEU A 498 -6.81 9.34 2.30
C LEU A 498 -6.62 7.96 2.94
N LYS A 499 -6.78 6.88 2.15
CA LYS A 499 -6.48 5.52 2.60
C LYS A 499 -5.03 5.36 3.03
N THR A 500 -4.09 5.91 2.28
CA THR A 500 -2.65 5.82 2.60
C THR A 500 -2.34 6.58 3.89
N LEU A 501 -2.86 7.81 4.04
CA LEU A 501 -2.67 8.60 5.26
C LEU A 501 -3.25 7.90 6.51
N ASP A 502 -4.42 7.27 6.40
CA ASP A 502 -5.03 6.48 7.48
C ASP A 502 -4.18 5.26 7.86
N GLN A 503 -3.68 4.50 6.87
CA GLN A 503 -2.81 3.34 7.08
C GLN A 503 -1.52 3.70 7.82
N PHE A 504 -0.93 4.85 7.50
CA PHE A 504 0.26 5.37 8.17
C PHE A 504 -0.06 6.17 9.44
N LYS A 505 -1.34 6.42 9.74
CA LYS A 505 -1.83 7.25 10.85
C LYS A 505 -1.24 8.66 10.84
N VAL A 506 -1.13 9.25 9.64
CA VAL A 506 -0.55 10.57 9.40
C VAL A 506 -1.65 11.61 9.16
N ARG A 507 -1.47 12.80 9.74
CA ARG A 507 -2.25 13.98 9.41
C ARG A 507 -1.42 14.90 8.51
N ALA A 508 -2.07 15.45 7.50
CA ALA A 508 -1.54 16.34 6.49
C ALA A 508 -2.49 17.54 6.32
N THR A 509 -2.12 18.47 5.44
CA THR A 509 -2.90 19.68 5.19
C THR A 509 -3.39 19.67 3.73
N PHE A 510 -4.68 19.90 3.50
CA PHE A 510 -5.30 19.97 2.17
C PHE A 510 -5.71 21.40 1.89
N PHE A 511 -5.41 21.92 0.70
CA PHE A 511 -5.84 23.24 0.26
C PHE A 511 -6.84 23.08 -0.89
N LEU A 512 -8.07 23.58 -0.67
CA LEU A 512 -9.17 23.48 -1.63
C LEU A 512 -9.54 24.86 -2.12
N ASN A 513 -9.79 24.98 -3.43
CA ASN A 513 -10.35 26.21 -3.99
C ASN A 513 -11.88 26.12 -4.14
N GLY A 514 -12.51 27.28 -4.29
CA GLY A 514 -13.97 27.37 -4.41
C GLY A 514 -14.54 26.65 -5.63
N GLU A 515 -13.83 26.73 -6.77
CA GLU A 515 -14.26 26.01 -7.98
C GLU A 515 -14.23 24.49 -7.85
N PHE A 516 -13.23 23.95 -7.17
CA PHE A 516 -13.12 22.54 -6.85
C PHE A 516 -14.29 22.12 -5.96
N ILE A 517 -14.58 22.89 -4.90
CA ILE A 517 -15.69 22.62 -3.98
C ILE A 517 -17.03 22.61 -4.73
N ARG A 518 -17.26 23.57 -5.63
CA ARG A 518 -18.47 23.59 -6.49
C ARG A 518 -18.59 22.38 -7.41
N ARG A 519 -17.48 21.97 -8.03
CA ARG A 519 -17.46 20.88 -9.02
C ARG A 519 -17.50 19.50 -8.37
N HIS A 520 -16.92 19.36 -7.18
CA HIS A 520 -16.76 18.09 -6.47
C HIS A 520 -17.19 18.22 -4.98
N PRO A 521 -18.44 18.62 -4.68
CA PRO A 521 -18.87 18.86 -3.30
C PRO A 521 -18.81 17.60 -2.44
N GLU A 522 -19.05 16.41 -3.01
CA GLU A 522 -18.92 15.14 -2.27
C GLU A 522 -17.48 14.84 -1.86
N ALA A 523 -16.49 15.22 -2.67
CA ALA A 523 -15.08 15.05 -2.33
C ALA A 523 -14.67 15.98 -1.17
N ALA A 524 -15.17 17.23 -1.18
CA ALA A 524 -14.99 18.15 -0.07
C ALA A 524 -15.66 17.64 1.21
N ARG A 525 -16.86 17.04 1.12
CA ARG A 525 -17.53 16.39 2.25
C ARG A 525 -16.74 15.20 2.79
N GLU A 526 -16.27 14.32 1.91
CA GLU A 526 -15.45 13.17 2.30
C GLU A 526 -14.23 13.63 3.11
N LEU A 527 -13.52 14.66 2.63
CA LEU A 527 -12.41 15.28 3.34
C LEU A 527 -12.81 15.85 4.70
N SER A 528 -13.93 16.57 4.78
CA SER A 528 -14.42 17.15 6.04
C SER A 528 -14.72 16.12 7.13
N LEU A 529 -15.01 14.87 6.73
CA LEU A 529 -15.27 13.76 7.66
C LEU A 529 -13.99 13.07 8.14
N THR A 530 -12.83 13.49 7.64
CA THR A 530 -11.52 12.99 8.07
C THR A 530 -10.93 13.87 9.17
N ASN A 531 -9.85 13.42 9.79
CA ASN A 531 -9.09 14.23 10.74
C ASN A 531 -7.99 15.09 10.05
N GLN A 532 -8.07 15.32 8.75
CA GLN A 532 -7.07 16.11 8.03
C GLN A 532 -7.25 17.61 8.30
N GLU A 533 -6.17 18.39 8.18
CA GLU A 533 -6.27 19.85 8.22
C GLU A 533 -6.68 20.38 6.85
N ILE A 534 -7.59 21.34 6.78
CA ILE A 534 -8.14 21.83 5.51
C ILE A 534 -8.04 23.36 5.49
N GLY A 535 -7.23 23.89 4.58
CA GLY A 535 -7.03 25.32 4.36
C GLY A 535 -7.56 25.79 3.00
N SER A 536 -7.41 27.08 2.74
CA SER A 536 -7.93 27.75 1.54
C SER A 536 -6.89 27.81 0.40
N LEU A 537 -7.28 27.40 -0.81
CA LEU A 537 -6.55 27.62 -2.07
C LEU A 537 -7.17 28.79 -2.86
N PHE A 538 -7.78 29.75 -2.17
CA PHE A 538 -8.53 30.87 -2.77
C PHE A 538 -9.83 30.43 -3.50
N PHE A 539 -10.70 31.36 -3.92
CA PHE A 539 -11.98 30.96 -4.54
C PHE A 539 -11.83 30.37 -5.96
N ALA A 540 -10.73 30.69 -6.67
CA ALA A 540 -10.52 30.29 -8.05
C ALA A 540 -9.04 30.05 -8.36
N PRO A 541 -8.71 29.18 -9.33
CA PRO A 541 -7.34 28.84 -9.73
C PRO A 541 -6.74 29.93 -10.64
N ILE A 542 -6.64 31.15 -10.14
CA ILE A 542 -6.07 32.28 -10.87
C ILE A 542 -4.64 32.54 -10.43
N ASP A 543 -3.76 32.86 -11.37
CA ASP A 543 -2.46 33.41 -11.02
C ASP A 543 -2.64 34.85 -10.56
N VAL A 544 -2.45 35.06 -9.26
CA VAL A 544 -2.62 36.37 -8.65
C VAL A 544 -1.50 37.37 -8.97
N SER A 545 -0.48 36.94 -9.72
CA SER A 545 0.57 37.81 -10.25
C SER A 545 0.28 38.31 -11.68
N ASP A 546 -0.79 37.80 -12.32
CA ASP A 546 -1.10 38.10 -13.71
C ASP A 546 -1.67 39.52 -13.86
N SER A 547 -0.88 40.37 -14.54
CA SER A 547 -1.19 41.77 -14.82
C SER A 547 -2.50 42.03 -15.57
N ARG A 548 -3.11 41.00 -16.18
CA ARG A 548 -4.43 41.10 -16.81
C ARG A 548 -5.56 41.32 -15.80
N TYR A 549 -5.34 40.95 -14.54
CA TYR A 549 -6.32 41.11 -13.47
C TYR A 549 -5.91 42.25 -12.54
N ARG A 550 -6.88 43.10 -12.18
CA ARG A 550 -6.66 44.10 -11.12
C ARG A 550 -6.88 43.43 -9.78
N ILE A 551 -5.78 43.06 -9.12
CA ILE A 551 -5.80 42.39 -7.82
C ILE A 551 -5.51 43.42 -6.75
N ASP A 552 -6.55 43.76 -5.98
CA ASP A 552 -6.46 44.66 -4.82
C ASP A 552 -6.80 43.91 -3.52
N ASP A 553 -6.58 44.56 -2.38
CA ASP A 553 -6.75 43.97 -1.04
C ASP A 553 -8.19 43.47 -0.83
N ASP A 554 -9.16 44.16 -1.44
CA ASP A 554 -10.57 43.80 -1.35
C ASP A 554 -10.91 42.55 -2.17
N PHE A 555 -10.29 42.40 -3.34
CA PHE A 555 -10.37 41.18 -4.13
C PHE A 555 -9.85 39.95 -3.37
N ILE A 556 -8.69 40.07 -2.70
CA ILE A 556 -8.12 38.95 -1.91
C ILE A 556 -9.02 38.60 -0.73
N ARG A 557 -9.45 39.58 0.08
CA ARG A 557 -10.29 39.34 1.26
C ARG A 557 -11.64 38.71 0.88
N ARG A 558 -12.31 39.23 -0.15
CA ARG A 558 -13.58 38.65 -0.63
C ARG A 558 -13.40 37.26 -1.20
N GLY A 559 -12.30 37.02 -1.92
CA GLY A 559 -12.01 35.70 -2.48
C GLY A 559 -11.76 34.65 -1.40
N LEU A 560 -11.08 35.01 -0.30
CA LEU A 560 -10.91 34.12 0.85
C LEU A 560 -12.25 33.84 1.55
N ALA A 561 -13.00 34.88 1.90
CA ALA A 561 -14.31 34.72 2.55
C ALA A 561 -15.29 33.90 1.70
N ARG A 562 -15.28 34.12 0.39
CA ARG A 562 -16.09 33.33 -0.54
C ARG A 562 -15.72 31.85 -0.54
N ASN A 563 -14.44 31.51 -0.43
CA ASN A 563 -14.01 30.12 -0.35
C ASN A 563 -14.47 29.46 0.97
N GLU A 564 -14.42 30.19 2.09
CA GLU A 564 -14.96 29.74 3.38
C GLU A 564 -16.45 29.44 3.27
N ASP A 565 -17.24 30.39 2.74
CA ASP A 565 -18.68 30.24 2.58
C ASP A 565 -19.03 29.03 1.70
N GLU A 566 -18.27 28.82 0.61
CA GLU A 566 -18.47 27.68 -0.29
C GLU A 566 -18.15 26.35 0.40
N TYR A 567 -17.08 26.30 1.18
CA TYR A 567 -16.71 25.12 1.95
C TYR A 567 -17.74 24.81 3.05
N PHE A 568 -18.18 25.82 3.80
CA PHE A 568 -19.21 25.67 4.84
C PHE A 568 -20.55 25.23 4.24
N GLN A 569 -20.98 25.81 3.12
CA GLN A 569 -22.20 25.38 2.43
C GLN A 569 -22.13 23.93 1.94
N ALA A 570 -20.96 23.50 1.46
CA ALA A 570 -20.77 22.14 0.98
C ALA A 570 -20.70 21.12 2.14
N THR A 571 -20.05 21.46 3.26
CA THR A 571 -19.61 20.48 4.27
C THR A 571 -20.19 20.69 5.66
N SER A 572 -20.75 21.87 5.97
CA SER A 572 -21.12 22.32 7.32
C SER A 572 -19.95 22.34 8.32
N HIS A 573 -18.71 22.40 7.83
CA HIS A 573 -17.49 22.53 8.61
C HIS A 573 -16.72 23.77 8.17
N GLU A 574 -15.84 24.28 9.03
CA GLU A 574 -15.02 25.47 8.77
C GLU A 574 -13.64 25.10 8.24
N LEU A 575 -13.05 26.02 7.47
CA LEU A 575 -11.64 25.93 7.07
C LEU A 575 -10.73 26.35 8.23
N SER A 576 -9.52 25.79 8.26
CA SER A 576 -8.41 26.40 8.98
C SER A 576 -8.07 27.74 8.37
N LEU A 577 -7.70 28.72 9.19
CA LEU A 577 -7.22 30.05 8.75
C LEU A 577 -5.79 30.00 8.18
N LEU A 578 -5.52 28.98 7.37
CA LEU A 578 -4.33 28.79 6.56
C LEU A 578 -4.72 28.91 5.10
N TRP A 579 -3.90 29.60 4.32
CA TRP A 579 -4.10 29.63 2.87
C TRP A 579 -2.79 29.68 2.13
N HIS A 580 -2.81 29.31 0.86
CA HIS A 580 -1.80 29.80 -0.07
C HIS A 580 -2.48 30.25 -1.36
N ALA A 581 -1.85 31.20 -2.06
CA ALA A 581 -2.31 31.59 -3.38
C ALA A 581 -2.16 30.42 -4.36
N PRO A 582 -3.06 30.28 -5.36
CA PRO A 582 -2.86 29.34 -6.45
C PRO A 582 -1.46 29.51 -7.05
N TYR A 583 -0.82 28.37 -7.37
CA TYR A 583 0.56 28.32 -7.90
C TYR A 583 1.64 28.88 -6.96
N TYR A 584 1.31 29.13 -5.69
CA TYR A 584 2.20 29.72 -4.69
C TYR A 584 2.73 31.11 -5.10
N SER A 585 1.94 31.89 -5.86
CA SER A 585 2.29 33.26 -6.24
C SER A 585 2.33 34.18 -5.00
N LEU A 586 3.47 34.87 -4.81
CA LEU A 586 3.71 35.72 -3.64
C LEU A 586 3.86 37.19 -4.05
N ALA A 587 3.08 38.07 -3.43
CA ALA A 587 3.28 39.52 -3.50
C ALA A 587 3.00 40.16 -2.13
N PRO A 588 3.76 41.18 -1.68
CA PRO A 588 3.59 41.78 -0.35
C PRO A 588 2.18 42.34 -0.09
N GLN A 589 1.52 42.85 -1.14
CA GLN A 589 0.16 43.34 -1.05
C GLN A 589 -0.84 42.21 -0.76
N ILE A 590 -0.67 41.07 -1.42
CA ILE A 590 -1.54 39.89 -1.29
C ILE A 590 -1.41 39.28 0.11
N GLN A 591 -0.18 39.15 0.61
CA GLN A 591 0.11 38.65 1.96
C GLN A 591 -0.53 39.54 3.03
N ARG A 592 -0.35 40.86 2.91
CA ARG A 592 -0.98 41.82 3.83
C ARG A 592 -2.49 41.72 3.83
N ALA A 593 -3.11 41.62 2.65
CA ALA A 593 -4.56 41.52 2.53
C ALA A 593 -5.11 40.23 3.17
N ALA A 594 -4.42 39.11 3.00
CA ALA A 594 -4.79 37.85 3.63
C ALA A 594 -4.58 37.87 5.15
N LEU A 595 -3.47 38.44 5.63
CA LEU A 595 -3.23 38.61 7.07
C LEU A 595 -4.33 39.49 7.72
N GLN A 596 -4.78 40.54 7.04
CA GLN A 596 -5.92 41.36 7.47
C GLN A 596 -7.25 40.62 7.45
N ALA A 597 -7.39 39.57 6.62
CA ALA A 597 -8.53 38.65 6.65
C ALA A 597 -8.45 37.62 7.79
N GLY A 598 -7.36 37.59 8.55
CA GLY A 598 -7.12 36.61 9.61
C GLY A 598 -6.39 35.34 9.15
N TYR A 599 -5.95 35.28 7.89
CA TYR A 599 -5.28 34.13 7.31
C TYR A 599 -3.77 34.18 7.47
N GLN A 600 -3.16 33.04 7.80
CA GLN A 600 -1.72 32.85 7.63
C GLN A 600 -1.43 32.39 6.19
N THR A 601 -0.57 33.12 5.49
CA THR A 601 -0.04 32.67 4.20
C THR A 601 0.97 31.55 4.42
N VAL A 602 0.74 30.42 3.77
CA VAL A 602 1.60 29.24 3.71
C VAL A 602 2.37 29.30 2.40
N GLY A 603 3.68 29.08 2.47
CA GLY A 603 4.54 28.96 1.30
C GLY A 603 5.06 27.55 1.13
N ARG A 604 6.12 27.42 0.33
CA ARG A 604 6.85 26.17 0.14
C ARG A 604 8.35 26.45 0.04
N ASP A 605 9.15 25.62 0.68
CA ASP A 605 10.62 25.68 0.58
C ASP A 605 11.18 24.78 -0.52
N MET A 606 10.32 23.96 -1.14
CA MET A 606 10.67 23.11 -2.27
C MET A 606 9.47 22.88 -3.21
N ASP A 607 9.76 22.54 -4.47
CA ASP A 607 8.75 22.20 -5.48
C ASP A 607 9.13 20.89 -6.20
N PRO A 608 8.38 19.78 -5.99
CA PRO A 608 8.62 18.52 -6.69
C PRO A 608 8.43 18.60 -8.21
N LEU A 609 7.76 19.64 -8.71
CA LEU A 609 7.37 19.82 -10.12
C LEU A 609 6.38 18.75 -10.60
N ASP A 610 5.53 18.27 -9.70
CA ASP A 610 4.47 17.30 -10.01
C ASP A 610 3.35 17.90 -10.88
N TRP A 611 3.21 19.22 -10.90
CA TRP A 611 2.30 19.97 -11.76
C TRP A 611 2.72 20.03 -13.23
N VAL A 612 3.99 19.73 -13.57
CA VAL A 612 4.50 19.81 -14.95
C VAL A 612 3.91 18.69 -15.81
N SER A 613 3.00 19.02 -16.73
CA SER A 613 2.40 18.02 -17.61
C SER A 613 3.37 17.52 -18.68
N SER A 614 3.04 16.39 -19.33
CA SER A 614 3.76 15.91 -20.50
C SER A 614 3.76 16.95 -21.63
N GLN A 615 2.68 17.73 -21.76
CA GLN A 615 2.60 18.81 -22.74
C GLN A 615 3.52 19.99 -22.39
N ASP A 616 3.61 20.37 -21.11
CA ASP A 616 4.50 21.45 -20.66
C ASP A 616 5.97 21.09 -20.85
N ALA A 617 6.33 19.83 -20.58
CA ALA A 617 7.66 19.30 -20.84
C ALA A 617 8.02 19.36 -22.34
N LEU A 618 7.10 18.91 -23.20
CA LEU A 618 7.33 18.88 -24.65
C LEU A 618 7.37 20.27 -25.30
N ARG A 619 6.50 21.19 -24.88
CA ARG A 619 6.36 22.51 -25.51
C ARG A 619 7.22 23.59 -24.85
N GLY A 620 7.32 23.56 -23.53
CA GLY A 620 7.99 24.59 -22.73
C GLY A 620 9.41 24.20 -22.30
N GLY A 621 9.84 22.96 -22.52
CA GLY A 621 11.14 22.47 -22.06
C GLY A 621 11.26 22.42 -20.53
N LEU A 622 10.13 22.40 -19.82
CA LEU A 622 10.12 22.31 -18.36
C LEU A 622 10.66 20.94 -17.92
N PRO A 623 11.40 20.87 -16.80
CA PRO A 623 11.95 19.61 -16.31
C PRO A 623 10.82 18.66 -15.87
N TYR A 624 10.71 17.53 -16.57
CA TYR A 624 9.79 16.45 -16.24
C TYR A 624 10.49 15.37 -15.41
N ARG A 625 9.83 14.90 -14.33
CA ARG A 625 10.28 13.79 -13.48
C ARG A 625 9.20 12.73 -13.40
N SER A 626 9.59 11.46 -13.33
CA SER A 626 8.66 10.41 -12.93
C SER A 626 8.27 10.58 -11.45
N ALA A 627 7.19 9.95 -11.02
CA ALA A 627 6.75 9.99 -9.63
C ALA A 627 7.83 9.41 -8.67
N SER A 628 8.53 8.35 -9.08
CA SER A 628 9.65 7.79 -8.31
C SER A 628 10.85 8.75 -8.25
N ASP A 629 11.19 9.44 -9.35
CA ASP A 629 12.26 10.43 -9.34
C ASP A 629 11.91 11.66 -8.49
N MET A 630 10.62 12.04 -8.42
CA MET A 630 10.16 13.07 -7.50
C MET A 630 10.34 12.64 -6.04
N VAL A 631 10.06 11.39 -5.69
CA VAL A 631 10.28 10.88 -4.32
C VAL A 631 11.77 10.95 -3.95
N ASP A 632 12.66 10.50 -4.83
CA ASP A 632 14.11 10.61 -4.58
C ASP A 632 14.56 12.08 -4.47
N TRP A 633 14.05 12.95 -5.35
CA TRP A 633 14.35 14.38 -5.29
C TRP A 633 13.84 15.02 -3.99
N ILE A 634 12.63 14.66 -3.54
CA ILE A 634 12.08 15.14 -2.27
C ILE A 634 12.99 14.69 -1.13
N MET A 635 13.35 13.41 -1.09
CA MET A 635 14.18 12.85 -0.03
C MET A 635 15.61 13.43 -0.02
N GLU A 636 16.13 13.84 -1.16
CA GLU A 636 17.42 14.53 -1.28
C GLU A 636 17.35 15.97 -0.79
N LYS A 637 16.27 16.71 -1.10
CA LYS A 637 16.16 18.16 -0.83
C LYS A 637 15.49 18.52 0.48
N LYS A 638 14.66 17.64 1.04
CA LYS A 638 13.90 17.90 2.27
C LYS A 638 14.85 18.25 3.42
N GLN A 639 14.39 19.16 4.27
CA GLN A 639 15.03 19.55 5.52
C GLN A 639 14.03 19.41 6.66
N CYS A 640 14.51 19.48 7.90
CA CYS A 640 13.62 19.64 9.06
C CYS A 640 12.74 20.88 8.86
N GLY A 641 11.45 20.77 9.11
CA GLY A 641 10.45 21.82 8.90
C GLY A 641 10.00 22.04 7.46
N SER A 642 10.45 21.27 6.47
CA SER A 642 10.03 21.46 5.07
C SER A 642 8.52 21.26 4.89
N ILE A 643 7.93 22.04 3.98
CA ILE A 643 6.55 21.90 3.51
C ILE A 643 6.61 21.36 2.08
N ILE A 644 6.15 20.13 1.88
CA ILE A 644 6.24 19.39 0.62
C ILE A 644 4.86 19.41 -0.06
N PRO A 645 4.68 20.20 -1.14
CA PRO A 645 3.41 20.24 -1.85
C PRO A 645 3.24 19.07 -2.79
N ILE A 646 2.01 18.55 -2.85
CA ILE A 646 1.57 17.46 -3.73
C ILE A 646 0.25 17.86 -4.36
N ARG A 647 0.20 17.96 -5.68
CA ARG A 647 -1.01 18.23 -6.44
C ARG A 647 -1.81 16.95 -6.62
N LEU A 648 -3.12 17.03 -6.35
CA LEU A 648 -4.08 15.98 -6.71
C LEU A 648 -4.79 16.30 -8.02
N GLY A 649 -5.38 15.28 -8.64
CA GLY A 649 -6.00 15.36 -9.95
C GLY A 649 -5.01 15.21 -11.10
N ILE A 650 -5.55 15.10 -12.32
CA ILE A 650 -4.77 15.01 -13.56
C ILE A 650 -4.50 16.42 -14.10
N PRO A 651 -3.23 16.88 -14.19
CA PRO A 651 -2.92 18.16 -14.79
C PRO A 651 -3.35 18.23 -16.26
N ASN A 652 -3.74 19.42 -16.72
CA ASN A 652 -4.00 19.66 -18.14
C ASN A 652 -2.77 19.27 -18.98
N GLY A 653 -2.97 18.48 -20.04
CA GLY A 653 -1.87 17.91 -20.83
C GLY A 653 -1.37 16.55 -20.33
N GLY A 654 -1.91 16.05 -19.21
CA GLY A 654 -1.68 14.72 -18.67
C GLY A 654 -0.26 14.48 -18.14
N ARG A 655 -0.06 13.34 -17.50
CA ARG A 655 1.25 12.83 -17.09
C ARG A 655 1.31 11.32 -17.31
N GLN A 656 2.52 10.77 -17.42
CA GLN A 656 2.72 9.32 -17.48
C GLN A 656 2.41 8.65 -16.13
N ASP A 657 2.73 9.35 -15.04
CA ASP A 657 2.54 8.94 -13.66
C ASP A 657 2.42 10.17 -12.73
N TYR A 658 1.97 9.93 -11.50
CA TYR A 658 1.59 10.97 -10.55
C TYR A 658 2.23 10.75 -9.17
N LEU A 659 2.74 11.81 -8.54
CA LEU A 659 3.42 11.73 -7.24
C LEU A 659 2.52 11.10 -6.15
N PHE A 660 1.23 11.45 -6.13
CA PHE A 660 0.28 10.91 -5.16
C PHE A 660 0.14 9.38 -5.23
N SER A 661 0.44 8.74 -6.37
CA SER A 661 0.42 7.28 -6.52
C SER A 661 1.59 6.59 -5.81
N ARG A 662 2.61 7.36 -5.40
CA ARG A 662 3.82 6.90 -4.70
C ARG A 662 3.90 7.46 -3.27
N LEU A 663 2.79 7.95 -2.73
CA LEU A 663 2.72 8.53 -1.38
C LEU A 663 3.15 7.53 -0.30
N ASP A 664 2.79 6.26 -0.45
CA ASP A 664 3.19 5.18 0.48
C ASP A 664 4.71 4.97 0.52
N VAL A 665 5.39 5.10 -0.64
CA VAL A 665 6.86 5.02 -0.74
C VAL A 665 7.51 6.27 -0.13
N LEU A 666 6.94 7.46 -0.35
CA LEU A 666 7.43 8.70 0.24
C LEU A 666 7.32 8.68 1.78
N LEU A 667 6.16 8.30 2.32
CA LEU A 667 5.93 8.20 3.76
C LEU A 667 6.87 7.17 4.41
N ASP A 668 7.02 5.99 3.81
CA ASP A 668 7.99 4.99 4.27
C ASP A 668 9.41 5.55 4.32
N ALA A 669 9.83 6.24 3.26
CA ALA A 669 11.16 6.83 3.19
C ALA A 669 11.39 7.93 4.24
N LEU A 670 10.39 8.79 4.48
CA LEU A 670 10.45 9.83 5.52
C LEU A 670 10.55 9.22 6.92
N LEU A 671 9.67 8.27 7.24
CA LEU A 671 9.64 7.60 8.54
C LEU A 671 10.97 6.88 8.83
N ARG A 672 11.51 6.13 7.86
CA ARG A 672 12.81 5.44 8.00
C ARG A 672 14.00 6.38 8.21
N ARG A 673 13.86 7.66 7.84
CA ARG A 673 14.85 8.70 8.13
C ARG A 673 14.57 9.46 9.43
N GLY A 674 13.59 9.01 10.22
CA GLY A 674 13.20 9.56 11.51
C GLY A 674 12.32 10.80 11.45
N TYR A 675 11.69 11.08 10.30
CA TYR A 675 10.80 12.22 10.16
C TYR A 675 9.37 11.88 10.56
N SER A 676 8.76 12.75 11.36
CA SER A 676 7.32 12.75 11.58
C SER A 676 6.66 13.67 10.56
N VAL A 677 5.56 13.21 9.96
CA VAL A 677 4.74 14.04 9.08
C VAL A 677 3.61 14.66 9.90
N VAL A 678 3.51 15.98 9.89
CA VAL A 678 2.53 16.75 10.67
C VAL A 678 1.83 17.80 9.81
N PRO A 679 0.61 18.26 10.20
CA PRO A 679 -0.03 19.39 9.54
C PRO A 679 0.81 20.68 9.63
N VAL A 680 0.58 21.61 8.70
CA VAL A 680 1.29 22.89 8.66
C VAL A 680 1.10 23.70 9.95
N SER A 681 -0.09 23.69 10.55
CA SER A 681 -0.33 24.38 11.84
C SER A 681 0.56 23.87 12.97
N VAL A 682 0.88 22.57 12.99
CA VAL A 682 1.76 21.96 13.99
C VAL A 682 3.21 22.43 13.77
N LEU A 683 3.68 22.51 12.52
CA LEU A 683 4.99 23.10 12.23
C LEU A 683 5.06 24.56 12.70
N MET A 684 3.99 25.33 12.47
CA MET A 684 3.93 26.73 12.92
C MET A 684 3.94 26.86 14.44
N GLU A 685 3.21 25.99 15.15
CA GLU A 685 3.19 25.98 16.62
C GLU A 685 4.57 25.64 17.18
N HIS A 686 5.21 24.59 16.67
CA HIS A 686 6.55 24.20 17.09
C HIS A 686 7.62 25.24 16.70
N ALA A 687 7.36 26.10 15.71
CA ALA A 687 8.25 27.17 15.29
C ALA A 687 8.23 28.42 16.19
N LYS A 688 7.20 28.59 17.02
CA LYS A 688 7.19 29.59 18.10
C LYS A 688 8.22 29.23 19.18
#